data_AF-A0A4W5NFZ2-F1
#
_entry.id   AF-A0A4W5NFZ2-F1
#
_cell.length_a   1.000
_cell.length_b   1.000
_cell.length_c   1.000
_cell.angle_alpha   90.00
_cell.angle_beta   90.00
_cell.angle_gamma   90.00
#
_symmetry.space_group_name_H-M   'P 1'
#
loop_
_entity.id
_entity.type
_entity.pdbx_description
1 polymer ?
#
loop_
_entity_poly.entity_id
_entity_poly.type
_entity_poly.pdbx_seq_one_letter_code
_entity_poly.pdbx_strand_id
1 'polypeptide(L)'
;MLKSKTFVKKTRSGGIMKIVREHYLRDDIWCGSEVCTECKQEESVLQKNACIESNLCSFPHYLLPDTNVVLSQIDILEDPLIKNVIILQTVVQEVRHRSAPIYKRLKDILHDKEKRFYTFTNEHHRETYIEREQGESANDRNDRAIRVSTKWYSDHLKNTPTDEGLKVVLLTNDRGNKEKAEESGLLTYRCEEYVKSLIANPELVDRLALTNDDKNEITSSKVLFPEHLPLSRIQSGIKSGTFQQGTFRASRDNYLEATVFVHGEGDDSTEVLIQGLQNLNRAVHQDLVAVEILPLNQWVAPSSVVLGPSGAGSRKPTGRVVGIIKRNWRPFCGMLFLSQIKEATRHLFTPADRRIPRIRIETRQAATLAGQRIMVAIDGWPKHSRYPNGHFVRSLGSAGDKETETEVLLLEHDVPHQDFSQAVLSFLPKMPWNITEEDMAAREDLRNLTVCSVDPPGCTDIDDALHCRDLPNGNQEVGVHIADVSHFIRPGNAMDLEAANRGTTVYLTGRRIDMVPELLSSNLCSLRSSVERLAFSCIWEINDKAEIVKTRFTKSVINSKASLTYAEAQMRIDDANMNDDTTKSLRGLNRLAKILKKRRIEKGALTLSSPEVRFHIDSETHDPIDLQTKELKYVVRLLELWMHIPPCFGFSYDYFVVCRTCFVLTNVDKTKDISLFWSLIHRPPFPGDSSPLHPS
;
A
#
# COMPACT_ATOMS: atom_id res chain seq x y z
N MET A 1 -49.95 -22.77 5.68
CA MET A 1 -50.50 -21.78 6.65
C MET A 1 -49.78 -20.43 6.47
N LEU A 2 -50.47 -19.29 6.54
CA LEU A 2 -49.85 -17.96 6.44
C LEU A 2 -49.65 -17.35 7.83
N LYS A 3 -48.44 -16.84 8.11
CA LYS A 3 -48.09 -16.08 9.30
C LYS A 3 -47.52 -14.72 8.90
N SER A 4 -47.52 -13.74 9.81
CA SER A 4 -46.90 -12.42 9.60
C SER A 4 -45.72 -12.21 10.54
N LYS A 5 -44.52 -12.00 9.99
CA LYS A 5 -43.32 -11.67 10.78
C LYS A 5 -43.12 -10.15 10.79
N THR A 6 -43.14 -9.58 11.98
CA THR A 6 -42.97 -8.14 12.18
C THR A 6 -41.62 -7.86 12.83
N PHE A 7 -40.86 -6.91 12.28
CA PHE A 7 -39.61 -6.45 12.90
C PHE A 7 -39.37 -4.97 12.62
N VAL A 8 -38.54 -4.36 13.46
CA VAL A 8 -38.19 -2.94 13.37
C VAL A 8 -36.79 -2.81 12.78
N LYS A 9 -36.63 -1.95 11.77
CA LYS A 9 -35.35 -1.72 11.09
C LYS A 9 -35.02 -0.23 11.11
N LYS A 10 -33.76 0.10 11.43
CA LYS A 10 -33.22 1.46 11.26
C LYS A 10 -32.91 1.72 9.78
N THR A 11 -33.41 2.83 9.26
CA THR A 11 -33.17 3.29 7.89
C THR A 11 -31.79 3.95 7.76
N ARG A 12 -31.33 4.16 6.51
CA ARG A 12 -30.06 4.83 6.25
C ARG A 12 -30.01 6.27 6.78
N SER A 13 -31.16 6.96 6.79
CA SER A 13 -31.32 8.31 7.35
C SER A 13 -31.47 8.33 8.88
N GLY A 14 -31.39 7.17 9.54
CA GLY A 14 -31.46 7.06 11.00
C GLY A 14 -32.88 6.95 11.56
N GLY A 15 -33.92 7.08 10.74
CA GLY A 15 -35.32 6.84 11.13
C GLY A 15 -35.61 5.36 11.41
N ILE A 16 -36.64 5.09 12.20
CA ILE A 16 -37.07 3.75 12.58
C ILE A 16 -38.30 3.36 11.75
N MET A 17 -38.25 2.23 11.06
CA MET A 17 -39.36 1.73 10.24
C MET A 17 -39.78 0.33 10.67
N LYS A 18 -41.08 0.12 10.85
CA LYS A 18 -41.69 -1.18 11.08
C LYS A 18 -41.88 -1.89 9.74
N ILE A 19 -41.35 -3.11 9.62
CA ILE A 19 -41.49 -3.95 8.44
C ILE A 19 -42.34 -5.16 8.82
N VAL A 20 -43.40 -5.39 8.07
CA VAL A 20 -44.25 -6.59 8.16
C VAL A 20 -43.99 -7.42 6.90
N ARG A 21 -43.66 -8.69 7.08
CA ARG A 21 -43.49 -9.64 5.97
C ARG A 21 -44.42 -10.83 6.15
N GLU A 22 -45.01 -11.25 5.05
CA GLU A 22 -45.70 -12.52 4.96
C GLU A 22 -44.69 -13.66 5.09
N HIS A 23 -45.08 -14.71 5.81
CA HIS A 23 -44.26 -15.87 6.09
C HIS A 23 -45.11 -17.13 5.90
N TYR A 24 -44.86 -17.83 4.81
CA TYR A 24 -45.61 -19.03 4.45
C TYR A 24 -45.02 -20.26 5.12
N LEU A 25 -45.89 -21.03 5.78
CA LEU A 25 -45.61 -22.34 6.35
C LEU A 25 -46.17 -23.42 5.44
N ARG A 26 -45.33 -24.40 5.17
CA ARG A 26 -45.46 -25.46 4.18
C ARG A 26 -45.41 -26.83 4.86
N ASP A 27 -46.11 -27.77 4.26
CA ASP A 27 -46.22 -29.18 4.70
C ASP A 27 -45.55 -30.13 3.71
N ASP A 28 -45.02 -29.61 2.60
CA ASP A 28 -44.37 -30.33 1.51
C ASP A 28 -42.84 -30.22 1.55
N ILE A 29 -42.28 -29.86 2.71
CA ILE A 29 -40.82 -29.86 2.94
C ILE A 29 -40.43 -31.25 3.46
N TRP A 30 -39.68 -32.00 2.65
CA TRP A 30 -39.22 -33.34 3.04
C TRP A 30 -38.00 -33.31 3.97
N CYS A 31 -37.73 -34.42 4.67
CA CYS A 31 -36.63 -34.53 5.62
C CYS A 31 -35.25 -34.84 4.98
N GLY A 32 -35.24 -35.28 3.72
CA GLY A 32 -34.02 -35.58 2.94
C GLY A 32 -33.39 -36.94 3.26
N SER A 33 -34.03 -37.75 4.12
CA SER A 33 -33.53 -39.04 4.57
C SER A 33 -34.07 -40.20 3.75
N GLU A 34 -33.18 -41.07 3.29
CA GLU A 34 -33.51 -42.31 2.56
C GLU A 34 -34.43 -43.26 3.34
N VAL A 35 -34.40 -43.23 4.68
CA VAL A 35 -35.24 -44.14 5.47
C VAL A 35 -36.70 -43.69 5.53
N CYS A 36 -36.98 -42.41 5.35
CA CYS A 36 -38.32 -41.87 5.57
C CYS A 36 -39.32 -42.29 4.50
N THR A 37 -40.44 -42.88 4.93
CA THR A 37 -41.55 -43.34 4.08
C THR A 37 -42.72 -42.36 4.02
N GLU A 38 -42.78 -41.37 4.92
CA GLU A 38 -43.87 -40.39 5.00
C GLU A 38 -43.67 -39.20 4.04
N CYS A 39 -42.42 -38.76 3.87
CA CYS A 39 -42.10 -37.63 3.01
C CYS A 39 -42.12 -38.03 1.52
N LYS A 40 -42.80 -37.24 0.67
CA LYS A 40 -42.68 -37.36 -0.79
C LYS A 40 -41.37 -36.70 -1.25
N GLN A 41 -40.33 -37.49 -1.46
CA GLN A 41 -38.98 -37.01 -1.81
C GLN A 41 -38.69 -37.24 -3.30
N GLU A 42 -38.07 -36.26 -3.97
CA GLU A 42 -37.60 -36.42 -5.36
C GLU A 42 -36.23 -37.12 -5.45
N GLU A 43 -35.34 -36.84 -4.50
CA GLU A 43 -33.99 -37.42 -4.37
C GLU A 43 -33.61 -37.45 -2.88
N SER A 44 -33.14 -38.59 -2.37
CA SER A 44 -32.65 -38.73 -0.99
C SER A 44 -31.18 -38.32 -0.89
N VAL A 45 -30.88 -37.35 -0.03
CA VAL A 45 -29.50 -36.84 0.17
C VAL A 45 -28.80 -37.56 1.31
N LEU A 46 -29.51 -37.82 2.41
CA LEU A 46 -28.96 -38.50 3.59
C LEU A 46 -29.20 -40.01 3.49
N GLN A 47 -28.16 -40.80 3.72
CA GLN A 47 -28.20 -42.25 3.52
C GLN A 47 -28.71 -42.99 4.75
N LYS A 48 -29.21 -44.22 4.56
CA LYS A 48 -29.63 -45.13 5.64
C LYS A 48 -28.45 -45.58 6.52
N ASN A 49 -27.32 -45.92 5.91
CA ASN A 49 -26.12 -46.41 6.61
C ASN A 49 -25.18 -45.25 6.99
N ALA A 50 -25.72 -44.24 7.67
CA ALA A 50 -24.94 -43.10 8.16
C ALA A 50 -24.14 -43.49 9.42
N CYS A 51 -23.13 -44.35 9.26
CA CYS A 51 -22.26 -44.74 10.36
C CYS A 51 -20.92 -43.99 10.24
N ILE A 52 -20.67 -43.11 11.21
CA ILE A 52 -19.34 -42.57 11.47
C ILE A 52 -18.82 -43.34 12.68
N GLU A 53 -17.75 -44.11 12.51
CA GLU A 53 -17.21 -44.98 13.58
C GLU A 53 -16.78 -44.15 14.80
N SER A 54 -17.55 -44.27 15.88
CA SER A 54 -17.41 -43.51 17.11
C SER A 54 -17.60 -44.40 18.34
N ASN A 55 -16.77 -44.19 19.36
CA ASN A 55 -16.93 -44.81 20.68
C ASN A 55 -18.16 -44.28 21.44
N LEU A 56 -18.62 -43.05 21.15
CA LEU A 56 -19.81 -42.45 21.78
C LEU A 56 -21.10 -42.84 21.06
N CYS A 57 -21.05 -43.00 19.74
CA CYS A 57 -22.20 -43.31 18.91
C CYS A 57 -21.93 -44.60 18.11
N SER A 58 -22.26 -45.75 18.70
CA SER A 58 -22.15 -47.07 18.05
C SER A 58 -23.32 -47.42 17.12
N PHE A 59 -24.25 -46.48 16.91
CA PHE A 59 -25.43 -46.62 16.08
C PHE A 59 -25.38 -45.66 14.89
N PRO A 60 -26.05 -45.96 13.76
CA PRO A 60 -26.20 -45.02 12.66
C PRO A 60 -26.83 -43.70 13.14
N HIS A 61 -26.26 -42.56 12.74
CA HIS A 61 -26.77 -41.26 13.18
C HIS A 61 -26.55 -40.14 12.17
N TYR A 62 -27.44 -39.15 12.20
CA TYR A 62 -27.28 -37.88 11.49
C TYR A 62 -26.75 -36.81 12.44
N LEU A 63 -25.85 -35.98 11.93
CA LEU A 63 -25.33 -34.83 12.67
C LEU A 63 -26.14 -33.59 12.35
N LEU A 64 -26.48 -32.82 13.38
CA LEU A 64 -27.13 -31.53 13.25
C LEU A 64 -26.29 -30.51 14.02
N PRO A 65 -25.41 -29.74 13.37
CA PRO A 65 -24.59 -28.75 14.05
C PRO A 65 -25.35 -27.46 14.29
N ASP A 66 -25.07 -26.87 15.44
CA ASP A 66 -25.45 -25.52 15.83
C ASP A 66 -24.63 -24.45 15.08
N THR A 67 -25.08 -23.20 15.07
CA THR A 67 -24.43 -22.07 14.41
C THR A 67 -22.98 -21.90 14.87
N ASN A 68 -22.72 -21.96 16.19
CA ASN A 68 -21.37 -21.77 16.72
C ASN A 68 -20.41 -22.88 16.29
N VAL A 69 -20.91 -24.11 16.10
CA VAL A 69 -20.10 -25.23 15.58
C VAL A 69 -19.71 -24.94 14.13
N VAL A 70 -20.66 -24.52 13.28
CA VAL A 70 -20.34 -24.15 11.88
C VAL A 70 -19.38 -22.96 11.81
N LEU A 71 -19.48 -21.98 12.71
CA LEU A 71 -18.60 -20.80 12.72
C LEU A 71 -17.19 -21.09 13.20
N SER A 72 -17.01 -22.02 14.14
CA SER A 72 -15.71 -22.28 14.77
C SER A 72 -15.01 -23.53 14.24
N GLN A 73 -15.77 -24.51 13.71
CA GLN A 73 -15.27 -25.85 13.36
C GLN A 73 -15.61 -26.21 11.91
N ILE A 74 -15.67 -25.24 11.00
CA ILE A 74 -15.95 -25.49 9.58
C ILE A 74 -14.92 -26.45 8.95
N ASP A 75 -13.65 -26.39 9.40
CA ASP A 75 -12.58 -27.28 8.93
C ASP A 75 -12.85 -28.75 9.27
N ILE A 76 -13.53 -29.01 10.40
CA ILE A 76 -13.98 -30.35 10.80
C ILE A 76 -15.11 -30.83 9.87
N LEU A 77 -16.07 -29.96 9.56
CA LEU A 77 -17.18 -30.29 8.66
C LEU A 77 -16.72 -30.50 7.20
N GLU A 78 -15.59 -29.90 6.81
CA GLU A 78 -14.96 -30.11 5.51
C GLU A 78 -14.15 -31.41 5.42
N ASP A 79 -13.95 -32.14 6.52
CA ASP A 79 -13.23 -33.41 6.47
C ASP A 79 -14.07 -34.52 5.78
N PRO A 80 -13.51 -35.32 4.85
CA PRO A 80 -14.26 -36.36 4.12
C PRO A 80 -14.95 -37.40 5.00
N LEU A 81 -14.53 -37.58 6.25
CA LEU A 81 -15.13 -38.51 7.20
C LEU A 81 -16.50 -38.05 7.70
N ILE A 82 -16.70 -36.73 7.79
CA ILE A 82 -17.97 -36.16 8.24
C ILE A 82 -18.94 -36.15 7.07
N LYS A 83 -19.93 -37.04 7.12
CA LYS A 83 -21.01 -37.19 6.13
C LYS A 83 -22.38 -37.26 6.83
N ASN A 84 -23.44 -37.11 6.04
CA ASN A 84 -24.83 -37.20 6.50
C ASN A 84 -25.17 -36.14 7.57
N VAL A 85 -24.95 -34.88 7.20
CA VAL A 85 -25.14 -33.72 8.09
C VAL A 85 -26.38 -32.93 7.67
N ILE A 86 -27.26 -32.64 8.63
CA ILE A 86 -28.43 -31.79 8.46
C ILE A 86 -28.05 -30.37 8.85
N ILE A 87 -28.10 -29.44 7.89
CA ILE A 87 -27.89 -28.01 8.13
C ILE A 87 -29.24 -27.30 8.10
N LEU A 88 -29.63 -26.67 9.20
CA LEU A 88 -30.88 -25.92 9.28
C LEU A 88 -30.79 -24.57 8.55
N GLN A 89 -31.88 -24.13 7.93
CA GLN A 89 -31.97 -22.81 7.28
C GLN A 89 -31.63 -21.67 8.25
N THR A 90 -32.04 -21.76 9.52
CA THR A 90 -31.68 -20.78 10.56
C THR A 90 -30.16 -20.64 10.71
N VAL A 91 -29.43 -21.77 10.77
CA VAL A 91 -27.96 -21.81 10.87
C VAL A 91 -27.32 -21.18 9.63
N VAL A 92 -27.77 -21.54 8.41
CA VAL A 92 -27.26 -20.97 7.16
C VAL A 92 -27.41 -19.45 7.13
N GLN A 93 -28.58 -18.92 7.54
CA GLN A 93 -28.85 -17.49 7.56
C GLN A 93 -27.98 -16.75 8.58
N GLU A 94 -27.77 -17.34 9.75
CA GLU A 94 -26.96 -16.73 10.79
C GLU A 94 -25.47 -16.70 10.39
N VAL A 95 -24.94 -17.80 9.86
CA VAL A 95 -23.57 -17.86 9.31
C VAL A 95 -23.39 -16.82 8.21
N ARG A 96 -24.36 -16.66 7.29
CA ARG A 96 -24.33 -15.61 6.25
C ARG A 96 -24.19 -14.20 6.82
N HIS A 97 -24.84 -13.92 7.95
CA HIS A 97 -24.79 -12.60 8.59
C HIS A 97 -23.52 -12.38 9.41
N ARG A 98 -22.94 -13.43 10.00
CA ARG A 98 -21.75 -13.33 10.85
C ARG A 98 -20.43 -13.42 10.09
N SER A 99 -20.32 -14.32 9.10
CA SER A 99 -19.07 -14.56 8.37
C SER A 99 -19.31 -14.97 6.92
N ALA A 100 -19.04 -14.03 5.99
CA ALA A 100 -19.14 -14.30 4.55
C ALA A 100 -18.18 -15.40 4.04
N PRO A 101 -16.92 -15.51 4.50
CA PRO A 101 -16.04 -16.61 4.10
C PRO A 101 -16.56 -17.98 4.51
N ILE A 102 -17.03 -18.13 5.77
CA ILE A 102 -17.56 -19.39 6.27
C ILE A 102 -18.87 -19.75 5.56
N TYR A 103 -19.73 -18.76 5.27
CA TYR A 103 -20.94 -18.98 4.49
C TYR A 103 -20.65 -19.54 3.09
N LYS A 104 -19.60 -19.04 2.42
CA LYS A 104 -19.18 -19.60 1.13
C LYS A 104 -18.69 -21.04 1.27
N ARG A 105 -17.79 -21.31 2.23
CA ARG A 105 -17.30 -22.66 2.53
C ARG A 105 -18.45 -23.63 2.80
N LEU A 106 -19.40 -23.26 3.65
CA LEU A 106 -20.61 -24.03 3.91
C LEU A 106 -21.44 -24.26 2.65
N LYS A 107 -21.58 -23.24 1.79
CA LYS A 107 -22.25 -23.39 0.50
C LYS A 107 -21.52 -24.37 -0.40
N ASP A 108 -20.19 -24.32 -0.48
CA ASP A 108 -19.39 -25.22 -1.30
C ASP A 108 -19.57 -26.68 -0.82
N ILE A 109 -19.56 -26.93 0.50
CA ILE A 109 -19.87 -28.25 1.11
C ILE A 109 -21.29 -28.71 0.73
N LEU A 110 -22.27 -27.82 0.78
CA LEU A 110 -23.67 -28.15 0.45
C LEU A 110 -23.90 -28.48 -1.02
N HIS A 111 -23.02 -28.04 -1.93
CA HIS A 111 -23.08 -28.42 -3.35
C HIS A 111 -22.32 -29.71 -3.65
N ASP A 112 -21.46 -30.17 -2.75
CA ASP A 112 -20.73 -31.42 -2.88
C ASP A 112 -21.65 -32.61 -2.55
N LYS A 113 -22.02 -33.39 -3.57
CA LYS A 113 -22.90 -34.55 -3.42
C LYS A 113 -22.26 -35.69 -2.62
N GLU A 114 -20.93 -35.82 -2.61
CA GLU A 114 -20.22 -36.88 -1.88
C GLU A 114 -20.28 -36.67 -0.37
N LYS A 115 -20.43 -35.42 0.07
CA LYS A 115 -20.50 -35.01 1.47
C LYS A 115 -21.84 -35.32 2.12
N ARG A 116 -22.92 -35.43 1.34
CA ARG A 116 -24.27 -35.74 1.85
C ARG A 116 -24.73 -34.72 2.91
N PHE A 117 -24.52 -33.43 2.66
CA PHE A 117 -25.08 -32.37 3.52
C PHE A 117 -26.44 -31.95 2.99
N TYR A 118 -27.46 -31.96 3.84
CA TYR A 118 -28.83 -31.61 3.47
C TYR A 118 -29.24 -30.30 4.16
N THR A 119 -29.79 -29.36 3.38
CA THR A 119 -30.37 -28.13 3.96
C THR A 119 -31.84 -28.31 4.26
N PHE A 120 -32.22 -28.31 5.54
CA PHE A 120 -33.62 -28.38 5.94
C PHE A 120 -34.21 -26.98 6.18
N THR A 121 -35.35 -26.69 5.54
CA THR A 121 -36.00 -25.37 5.58
C THR A 121 -36.94 -25.21 6.78
N ASN A 122 -36.37 -25.35 7.97
CA ASN A 122 -37.11 -25.32 9.24
C ASN A 122 -37.93 -24.04 9.47
N GLU A 123 -37.49 -22.89 8.96
CA GLU A 123 -38.28 -21.66 9.10
C GLU A 123 -39.59 -21.70 8.30
N HIS A 124 -39.69 -22.49 7.23
CA HIS A 124 -40.91 -22.60 6.42
C HIS A 124 -41.70 -23.87 6.67
N HIS A 125 -41.23 -24.77 7.52
CA HIS A 125 -41.92 -26.02 7.83
C HIS A 125 -42.94 -25.83 8.96
N ARG A 126 -44.16 -26.33 8.78
CA ARG A 126 -45.28 -26.06 9.68
C ARG A 126 -45.03 -26.49 11.13
N GLU A 127 -44.36 -27.62 11.33
CA GLU A 127 -44.20 -28.20 12.68
C GLU A 127 -42.93 -27.74 13.41
N THR A 128 -41.94 -27.24 12.67
CA THR A 128 -40.66 -26.79 13.24
C THR A 128 -40.53 -25.27 13.33
N TYR A 129 -41.44 -24.54 12.69
CA TYR A 129 -41.50 -23.09 12.82
C TYR A 129 -41.89 -22.65 14.23
N ILE A 130 -41.09 -21.74 14.79
CA ILE A 130 -41.39 -21.11 16.07
C ILE A 130 -41.41 -19.57 15.98
N GLU A 131 -42.30 -18.97 16.76
CA GLU A 131 -42.38 -17.53 16.93
C GLU A 131 -41.45 -17.07 18.07
N ARG A 132 -41.00 -15.81 17.99
CA ARG A 132 -40.15 -15.22 19.03
C ARG A 132 -41.00 -14.86 20.24
N GLU A 133 -40.61 -15.32 21.41
CA GLU A 133 -41.30 -15.02 22.66
C GLU A 133 -41.00 -13.59 23.14
N GLN A 134 -41.88 -13.05 23.98
CA GLN A 134 -41.71 -11.71 24.53
C GLN A 134 -40.51 -11.68 25.49
N GLY A 135 -39.53 -10.81 25.20
CA GLY A 135 -38.29 -10.71 25.99
C GLY A 135 -37.17 -11.67 25.57
N GLU A 136 -37.44 -12.64 24.70
CA GLU A 136 -36.44 -13.57 24.17
C GLU A 136 -35.47 -12.85 23.22
N SER A 137 -34.16 -13.14 23.26
CA SER A 137 -33.21 -12.59 22.29
C SER A 137 -33.33 -13.27 20.92
N ALA A 138 -32.71 -12.70 19.88
CA ALA A 138 -32.69 -13.36 18.57
C ALA A 138 -31.85 -14.66 18.58
N ASN A 139 -30.81 -14.71 19.41
CA ASN A 139 -29.95 -15.87 19.58
C ASN A 139 -30.70 -17.00 20.28
N ASP A 140 -31.35 -16.71 21.40
CA ASP A 140 -32.11 -17.71 22.18
C ASP A 140 -33.23 -18.34 21.33
N ARG A 141 -33.90 -17.53 20.52
CA ARG A 141 -34.91 -18.01 19.56
C ARG A 141 -34.32 -18.94 18.51
N ASN A 142 -33.13 -18.63 17.98
CA ASN A 142 -32.47 -19.49 17.01
C ASN A 142 -32.07 -20.81 17.64
N ASP A 143 -31.48 -20.79 18.84
CA ASP A 143 -31.10 -22.01 19.57
C ASP A 143 -32.34 -22.88 19.86
N ARG A 144 -33.46 -22.25 20.23
CA ARG A 144 -34.74 -22.95 20.42
C ARG A 144 -35.27 -23.54 19.12
N ALA A 145 -35.16 -22.84 18.00
CA ALA A 145 -35.57 -23.35 16.69
C ALA A 145 -34.73 -24.57 16.28
N ILE A 146 -33.43 -24.56 16.60
CA ILE A 146 -32.53 -25.70 16.39
C ILE A 146 -33.00 -26.89 17.25
N ARG A 147 -33.21 -26.71 18.55
CA ARG A 147 -33.71 -27.78 19.45
C ARG A 147 -35.05 -28.36 19.01
N VAL A 148 -36.01 -27.52 18.61
CA VAL A 148 -37.32 -27.97 18.10
C VAL A 148 -37.16 -28.77 16.81
N SER A 149 -36.28 -28.33 15.90
CA SER A 149 -36.01 -29.05 14.65
C SER A 149 -35.33 -30.40 14.91
N THR A 150 -34.37 -30.47 15.85
CA THR A 150 -33.73 -31.73 16.27
C THR A 150 -34.75 -32.68 16.89
N LYS A 151 -35.66 -32.18 17.74
CA LYS A 151 -36.73 -32.98 18.32
C LYS A 151 -37.64 -33.56 17.25
N TRP A 152 -38.09 -32.70 16.31
CA TRP A 152 -38.93 -33.12 15.20
C TRP A 152 -38.27 -34.22 14.38
N TYR A 153 -37.00 -34.06 13.98
CA TYR A 153 -36.26 -35.10 13.27
C TYR A 153 -36.16 -36.40 14.07
N SER A 154 -35.90 -36.30 15.39
CA SER A 154 -35.81 -37.47 16.27
C SER A 154 -37.13 -38.22 16.37
N ASP A 155 -38.27 -37.51 16.40
CA ASP A 155 -39.60 -38.13 16.49
C ASP A 155 -40.09 -38.64 15.13
N HIS A 156 -39.83 -37.90 14.05
CA HIS A 156 -40.18 -38.27 12.68
C HIS A 156 -39.45 -39.55 12.22
N LEU A 157 -38.17 -39.69 12.56
CA LEU A 157 -37.38 -40.86 12.14
C LEU A 157 -37.64 -42.11 13.01
N LYS A 158 -38.13 -41.97 14.25
CA LYS A 158 -38.50 -43.11 15.13
C LYS A 158 -39.60 -43.99 14.54
N ASN A 159 -40.52 -43.41 13.76
CA ASN A 159 -41.66 -44.13 13.19
C ASN A 159 -41.29 -44.97 11.95
N THR A 160 -40.00 -45.09 11.65
CA THR A 160 -39.50 -45.70 10.42
C THR A 160 -39.03 -47.14 10.69
N PRO A 161 -39.37 -48.13 9.85
CA PRO A 161 -38.96 -49.52 10.04
C PRO A 161 -37.48 -49.69 9.66
N THR A 162 -36.56 -49.45 10.60
CA THR A 162 -35.14 -49.75 10.45
C THR A 162 -34.66 -50.67 11.58
N ASP A 163 -34.03 -51.79 11.24
CA ASP A 163 -33.53 -52.80 12.19
C ASP A 163 -32.44 -52.28 13.16
N GLU A 164 -31.81 -51.13 12.90
CA GLU A 164 -30.67 -50.60 13.68
C GLU A 164 -30.92 -49.24 14.38
N GLY A 165 -32.16 -48.72 14.39
CA GLY A 165 -32.52 -47.55 15.23
C GLY A 165 -31.67 -46.27 14.99
N LEU A 166 -31.77 -45.69 13.79
CA LEU A 166 -31.13 -44.42 13.40
C LEU A 166 -31.48 -43.28 14.37
N LYS A 167 -30.48 -42.48 14.79
CA LYS A 167 -30.69 -41.33 15.70
C LYS A 167 -30.19 -40.01 15.12
N VAL A 168 -30.60 -38.89 15.71
CA VAL A 168 -30.10 -37.56 15.37
C VAL A 168 -29.32 -37.00 16.54
N VAL A 169 -28.11 -36.51 16.26
CA VAL A 169 -27.17 -35.97 17.24
C VAL A 169 -27.04 -34.46 17.02
N LEU A 170 -27.41 -33.67 18.02
CA LEU A 170 -27.16 -32.23 18.04
C LEU A 170 -25.71 -31.97 18.46
N LEU A 171 -24.95 -31.25 17.64
CA LEU A 171 -23.63 -30.74 18.02
C LEU A 171 -23.73 -29.28 18.42
N THR A 172 -23.43 -28.97 19.68
CA THR A 172 -23.34 -27.59 20.17
C THR A 172 -22.16 -27.40 21.11
N ASN A 173 -21.47 -26.26 20.97
CA ASN A 173 -20.41 -25.87 21.90
C ASN A 173 -20.93 -24.93 23.02
N ASP A 174 -22.19 -24.49 22.94
CA ASP A 174 -22.81 -23.68 23.99
C ASP A 174 -23.27 -24.58 25.14
N ARG A 175 -22.76 -24.30 26.35
CA ARG A 175 -23.07 -25.08 27.56
C ARG A 175 -24.56 -25.04 27.89
N GLY A 176 -25.14 -23.84 27.85
CA GLY A 176 -26.55 -23.63 28.17
C GLY A 176 -27.49 -24.20 27.12
N ASN A 177 -27.08 -24.22 25.84
CA ASN A 177 -27.83 -24.91 24.79
C ASN A 177 -27.80 -26.43 24.97
N LYS A 178 -26.64 -27.00 25.33
CA LYS A 178 -26.47 -28.43 25.62
C LYS A 178 -27.36 -28.88 26.78
N GLU A 179 -27.30 -28.19 27.92
CA GLU A 179 -28.12 -28.51 29.11
C GLU A 179 -29.62 -28.52 28.78
N LYS A 180 -30.13 -27.48 28.10
CA LYS A 180 -31.53 -27.40 27.69
C LYS A 180 -31.94 -28.48 26.68
N ALA A 181 -31.03 -28.89 25.81
CA ALA A 181 -31.28 -29.95 24.85
C ALA A 181 -31.37 -31.33 25.54
N GLU A 182 -30.47 -31.60 26.50
CA GLU A 182 -30.49 -32.81 27.32
C GLU A 182 -31.75 -32.90 28.20
N GLU A 183 -32.16 -31.79 28.84
CA GLU A 183 -33.43 -31.70 29.58
C GLU A 183 -34.65 -32.00 28.70
N SER A 184 -34.56 -31.67 27.41
CA SER A 184 -35.60 -31.94 26.41
C SER A 184 -35.55 -33.37 25.85
N GLY A 185 -34.64 -34.22 26.34
CA GLY A 185 -34.45 -35.60 25.91
C GLY A 185 -33.73 -35.75 24.56
N LEU A 186 -32.98 -34.73 24.12
CA LEU A 186 -32.25 -34.76 22.85
C LEU A 186 -30.83 -35.28 23.04
N LEU A 187 -30.38 -36.13 22.11
CA LEU A 187 -29.02 -36.61 22.08
C LEU A 187 -28.07 -35.48 21.62
N THR A 188 -27.25 -34.98 22.53
CA THR A 188 -26.47 -33.77 22.32
C THR A 188 -25.03 -33.97 22.80
N TYR A 189 -24.05 -33.55 22.01
CA TYR A 189 -22.63 -33.58 22.37
C TYR A 189 -21.96 -32.26 22.03
N ARG A 190 -20.85 -31.96 22.72
CA ARG A 190 -19.93 -30.93 22.22
C ARG A 190 -19.18 -31.44 21.01
N CYS A 191 -18.79 -30.52 20.13
CA CYS A 191 -18.02 -30.90 18.95
C CYS A 191 -16.70 -31.57 19.34
N GLU A 192 -16.02 -31.08 20.37
CA GLU A 192 -14.79 -31.68 20.90
C GLU A 192 -15.02 -33.11 21.44
N GLU A 193 -16.09 -33.34 22.20
CA GLU A 193 -16.44 -34.65 22.75
C GLU A 193 -16.70 -35.66 21.62
N TYR A 194 -17.48 -35.23 20.62
CA TYR A 194 -17.81 -36.06 19.47
C TYR A 194 -16.58 -36.40 18.64
N VAL A 195 -15.75 -35.40 18.29
CA VAL A 195 -14.55 -35.60 17.46
C VAL A 195 -13.51 -36.49 18.15
N LYS A 196 -13.28 -36.32 19.45
CA LYS A 196 -12.37 -37.18 20.23
C LYS A 196 -12.85 -38.63 20.32
N SER A 197 -14.13 -38.88 20.12
CA SER A 197 -14.69 -40.23 20.15
C SER A 197 -14.55 -40.99 18.83
N LEU A 198 -14.17 -40.31 17.74
CA LEU A 198 -14.05 -40.91 16.41
C LEU A 198 -12.84 -41.85 16.35
N ILE A 199 -13.07 -43.07 15.90
CA ILE A 199 -12.03 -44.13 15.85
C ILE A 199 -11.19 -43.99 14.57
N ALA A 200 -11.82 -43.56 13.49
CA ALA A 200 -11.26 -43.62 12.14
C ALA A 200 -10.14 -42.61 11.83
N ASN A 201 -9.98 -41.53 12.63
CA ASN A 201 -8.94 -40.53 12.35
C ASN A 201 -8.55 -39.68 13.58
N PRO A 202 -7.47 -40.03 14.30
CA PRO A 202 -6.98 -39.25 15.44
C PRO A 202 -6.45 -37.85 15.05
N GLU A 203 -6.06 -37.62 13.79
CA GLU A 203 -5.59 -36.31 13.32
C GLU A 203 -6.71 -35.25 13.26
N LEU A 204 -7.98 -35.67 13.28
CA LEU A 204 -9.11 -34.74 13.28
C LEU A 204 -9.16 -33.88 14.55
N VAL A 205 -8.64 -34.43 15.65
CA VAL A 205 -8.53 -33.72 16.94
C VAL A 205 -7.59 -32.52 16.82
N ASP A 206 -6.51 -32.64 16.05
CA ASP A 206 -5.54 -31.55 15.84
C ASP A 206 -6.13 -30.38 15.02
N ARG A 207 -7.24 -30.62 14.30
CA ARG A 207 -7.97 -29.59 13.53
C ARG A 207 -9.04 -28.87 14.35
N LEU A 208 -9.32 -29.30 15.59
CA LEU A 208 -10.29 -28.62 16.44
C LEU A 208 -9.80 -27.23 16.80
N ALA A 209 -10.59 -26.21 16.48
CA ALA A 209 -10.31 -24.86 16.91
C ALA A 209 -10.44 -24.77 18.44
N LEU A 210 -9.37 -24.30 19.11
CA LEU A 210 -9.40 -23.99 20.55
C LEU A 210 -10.36 -22.84 20.80
N THR A 211 -11.59 -23.17 21.18
CA THR A 211 -12.56 -22.21 21.67
C THR A 211 -12.22 -21.95 23.14
N ASN A 212 -11.39 -20.94 23.41
CA ASN A 212 -11.30 -20.40 24.76
C ASN A 212 -12.68 -19.83 25.10
N ASP A 213 -13.45 -20.58 25.89
CA ASP A 213 -14.82 -20.28 26.34
C ASP A 213 -14.97 -18.84 26.90
N ASP A 214 -13.87 -18.15 27.25
CA ASP A 214 -13.88 -16.82 27.88
C ASP A 214 -13.42 -15.62 27.00
N LYS A 215 -12.93 -15.80 25.77
CA LYS A 215 -12.30 -14.68 25.02
C LYS A 215 -12.93 -14.29 23.69
N ASN A 216 -13.81 -15.11 23.12
CA ASN A 216 -14.45 -14.84 21.84
C ASN A 216 -15.94 -14.51 21.95
N GLU A 217 -16.27 -13.62 22.88
CA GLU A 217 -17.45 -12.78 22.69
C GLU A 217 -17.19 -11.87 21.47
N ILE A 218 -17.51 -12.39 20.28
CA ILE A 218 -17.90 -11.58 19.12
C ILE A 218 -19.33 -11.08 19.41
N THR A 219 -19.47 -10.37 20.53
CA THR A 219 -20.67 -9.63 20.90
C THR A 219 -20.63 -8.29 20.19
N SER A 220 -21.68 -8.05 19.43
CA SER A 220 -22.00 -6.77 18.85
C SER A 220 -21.87 -5.65 19.88
N SER A 221 -21.19 -4.54 19.51
CA SER A 221 -21.21 -3.21 20.15
C SER A 221 -20.02 -2.72 21.00
N LYS A 222 -18.92 -3.47 21.21
CA LYS A 222 -17.74 -2.86 21.86
C LYS A 222 -17.13 -1.76 20.99
N VAL A 223 -17.03 -0.54 21.54
CA VAL A 223 -16.31 0.60 20.94
C VAL A 223 -14.87 0.14 20.68
N LEU A 224 -14.46 0.07 19.40
CA LEU A 224 -13.14 -0.43 19.02
C LEU A 224 -12.04 0.60 19.26
N PHE A 225 -12.38 1.89 19.17
CA PHE A 225 -11.43 2.97 19.25
C PHE A 225 -11.93 4.07 20.20
N PRO A 226 -11.04 4.70 21.00
CA PRO A 226 -11.39 5.82 21.87
C PRO A 226 -12.00 7.02 21.10
N GLU A 227 -12.81 7.83 21.77
CA GLU A 227 -13.30 9.07 21.16
C GLU A 227 -12.16 10.07 20.98
N HIS A 228 -12.24 10.88 19.91
CA HIS A 228 -11.28 11.96 19.69
C HIS A 228 -11.68 13.16 20.54
N LEU A 229 -10.70 13.75 21.22
CA LEU A 229 -10.92 15.00 21.95
C LEU A 229 -11.28 16.13 20.97
N PRO A 230 -12.12 17.10 21.38
CA PRO A 230 -12.40 18.27 20.56
C PRO A 230 -11.14 19.14 20.40
N LEU A 231 -11.03 19.83 19.27
CA LEU A 231 -9.87 20.68 18.94
C LEU A 231 -9.52 21.69 20.03
N SER A 232 -10.51 22.26 20.73
CA SER A 232 -10.29 23.19 21.85
C SER A 232 -9.53 22.56 23.02
N ARG A 233 -9.89 21.33 23.41
CA ARG A 233 -9.20 20.54 24.46
C ARG A 233 -7.79 20.16 23.99
N ILE A 234 -7.64 19.78 22.72
CA ILE A 234 -6.33 19.46 22.14
C ILE A 234 -5.42 20.68 22.19
N GLN A 235 -5.88 21.83 21.71
CA GLN A 235 -5.11 23.08 21.71
C GLN A 235 -4.73 23.53 23.13
N SER A 236 -5.66 23.44 24.09
CA SER A 236 -5.36 23.71 25.50
C SER A 236 -4.29 22.75 26.05
N GLY A 237 -4.40 21.45 25.72
CA GLY A 237 -3.45 20.44 26.15
C GLY A 237 -2.06 20.59 25.50
N ILE A 238 -1.99 21.08 24.26
CA ILE A 238 -0.71 21.43 23.61
C ILE A 238 -0.08 22.63 24.31
N LYS A 239 -0.86 23.68 24.60
CA LYS A 239 -0.38 24.88 25.32
C LYS A 239 0.09 24.56 26.75
N SER A 240 -0.55 23.62 27.43
CA SER A 240 -0.14 23.17 28.77
C SER A 240 0.99 22.13 28.75
N GLY A 241 1.45 21.69 27.57
CA GLY A 241 2.46 20.64 27.42
C GLY A 241 1.98 19.21 27.71
N THR A 242 0.68 19.01 27.99
CA THR A 242 0.09 17.69 28.23
C THR A 242 0.02 16.84 26.97
N PHE A 243 -0.18 17.48 25.82
CA PHE A 243 -0.18 16.82 24.51
C PHE A 243 0.92 17.40 23.63
N GLN A 244 1.47 16.54 22.78
CA GLN A 244 2.45 16.94 21.77
C GLN A 244 1.84 16.76 20.39
N GLN A 245 2.05 17.76 19.52
CA GLN A 245 1.61 17.68 18.13
C GLN A 245 2.74 17.13 17.25
N GLY A 246 2.38 16.29 16.27
CA GLY A 246 3.37 15.72 15.38
C GLY A 246 2.78 15.04 14.15
N THR A 247 3.63 14.72 13.20
CA THR A 247 3.24 14.04 11.96
C THR A 247 3.23 12.53 12.17
N PHE A 248 2.10 11.90 11.92
CA PHE A 248 1.92 10.45 12.06
C PHE A 248 2.50 9.69 10.86
N ARG A 249 3.40 8.74 11.10
CA ARG A 249 3.97 7.86 10.07
C ARG A 249 3.73 6.40 10.43
N ALA A 250 2.72 5.80 9.79
CA ALA A 250 2.51 4.35 9.83
C ALA A 250 3.71 3.57 9.30
N SER A 251 3.99 2.42 9.94
CA SER A 251 4.98 1.46 9.46
C SER A 251 4.51 0.77 8.19
N ARG A 252 5.45 0.45 7.29
CA ARG A 252 5.19 -0.35 6.08
C ARG A 252 5.04 -1.85 6.40
N ASP A 253 5.69 -2.31 7.46
CA ASP A 253 5.82 -3.73 7.78
C ASP A 253 4.80 -4.18 8.83
N ASN A 254 4.45 -3.30 9.77
CA ASN A 254 3.53 -3.62 10.86
C ASN A 254 2.40 -2.58 10.98
N TYR A 255 1.19 -2.97 10.58
CA TYR A 255 0.01 -2.10 10.65
C TYR A 255 -0.43 -1.73 12.08
N LEU A 256 0.14 -2.39 13.10
CA LEU A 256 -0.09 -2.08 14.51
C LEU A 256 0.94 -1.10 15.07
N GLU A 257 1.89 -0.63 14.27
CA GLU A 257 2.94 0.29 14.68
C GLU A 257 2.99 1.54 13.80
N ALA A 258 3.26 2.67 14.44
CA ALA A 258 3.53 3.93 13.79
C ALA A 258 4.48 4.77 14.65
N THR A 259 5.15 5.73 14.01
CA THR A 259 5.96 6.73 14.71
C THR A 259 5.33 8.09 14.51
N VAL A 260 5.24 8.87 15.58
CA VAL A 260 4.87 10.29 15.50
C VAL A 260 6.13 11.12 15.68
N PHE A 261 6.40 11.97 14.70
CA PHE A 261 7.50 12.92 14.73
C PHE A 261 6.98 14.21 15.35
N VAL A 262 7.34 14.44 16.61
CA VAL A 262 6.96 15.65 17.35
C VAL A 262 7.93 16.76 16.97
N HIS A 263 7.36 17.88 16.52
CA HIS A 263 8.12 19.09 16.22
C HIS A 263 8.32 19.88 17.52
N GLY A 264 9.55 19.89 18.03
CA GLY A 264 9.97 20.69 19.20
C GLY A 264 10.39 22.12 18.83
N GLU A 265 10.74 22.93 19.82
CA GLU A 265 11.45 24.19 19.59
C GLU A 265 12.93 23.88 19.27
N GLY A 266 13.36 24.14 18.04
CA GLY A 266 14.72 23.85 17.54
C GLY A 266 14.79 22.63 16.60
N ASP A 267 15.99 22.10 16.38
CA ASP A 267 16.28 20.98 15.46
C ASP A 267 16.05 19.57 16.11
N ASP A 268 15.59 19.55 17.36
CA ASP A 268 15.36 18.32 18.15
C ASP A 268 13.95 17.75 17.90
N SER A 269 13.82 17.00 16.81
CA SER A 269 12.61 16.21 16.55
C SER A 269 12.58 14.96 17.44
N THR A 270 11.58 14.83 18.31
CA THR A 270 11.41 13.62 19.14
C THR A 270 10.54 12.60 18.42
N GLU A 271 11.00 11.35 18.38
CA GLU A 271 10.22 10.22 17.85
C GLU A 271 9.45 9.52 18.97
N VAL A 272 8.13 9.49 18.84
CA VAL A 272 7.23 8.78 19.76
C VAL A 272 6.65 7.56 19.06
N LEU A 273 6.89 6.38 19.60
CA LEU A 273 6.34 5.12 19.09
C LEU A 273 4.87 4.96 19.52
N ILE A 274 4.01 4.58 18.59
CA ILE A 274 2.60 4.28 18.84
C ILE A 274 2.36 2.82 18.45
N GLN A 275 1.89 2.02 19.39
CA GLN A 275 1.65 0.58 19.17
C GLN A 275 0.23 0.18 19.60
N GLY A 276 -0.42 -0.63 18.76
CA GLY A 276 -1.75 -1.19 18.99
C GLY A 276 -2.89 -0.34 18.43
N LEU A 277 -3.96 -0.99 17.94
CA LEU A 277 -5.08 -0.33 17.24
C LEU A 277 -5.72 0.81 18.05
N GLN A 278 -5.90 0.61 19.36
CA GLN A 278 -6.53 1.63 20.20
C GLN A 278 -5.67 2.89 20.34
N ASN A 279 -4.35 2.74 20.42
CA ASN A 279 -3.40 3.85 20.55
C ASN A 279 -3.16 4.57 19.22
N LEU A 280 -3.18 3.86 18.08
CA LEU A 280 -3.15 4.45 16.75
C LEU A 280 -4.39 5.33 16.48
N ASN A 281 -5.51 4.99 17.12
CA ASN A 281 -6.75 5.75 17.21
C ASN A 281 -7.19 6.42 15.89
N ARG A 282 -7.35 5.61 14.83
CA ARG A 282 -7.90 6.05 13.53
C ARG A 282 -7.10 7.19 12.86
N ALA A 283 -5.79 7.28 13.11
CA ALA A 283 -4.87 8.11 12.34
C ALA A 283 -4.50 7.43 11.01
N VAL A 284 -4.26 8.22 9.97
CA VAL A 284 -3.79 7.77 8.65
C VAL A 284 -2.41 8.35 8.39
N HIS A 285 -1.59 7.68 7.57
CA HIS A 285 -0.24 8.14 7.21
C HIS A 285 -0.24 9.62 6.79
N GLN A 286 0.70 10.41 7.34
CA GLN A 286 0.85 11.86 7.17
C GLN A 286 -0.22 12.74 7.82
N ASP A 287 -1.14 12.20 8.63
CA ASP A 287 -2.02 13.04 9.46
C ASP A 287 -1.21 13.85 10.49
N LEU A 288 -1.66 15.06 10.79
CA LEU A 288 -1.19 15.83 11.94
C LEU A 288 -2.02 15.46 13.16
N VAL A 289 -1.38 14.87 14.16
CA VAL A 289 -2.04 14.26 15.31
C VAL A 289 -1.60 14.89 16.63
N ALA A 290 -2.45 14.80 17.64
CA ALA A 290 -2.11 15.09 19.02
C ALA A 290 -1.86 13.77 19.77
N VAL A 291 -0.70 13.68 20.43
CA VAL A 291 -0.25 12.50 21.16
C VAL A 291 -0.09 12.82 22.62
N GLU A 292 -0.55 11.91 23.46
CA GLU A 292 -0.25 11.86 24.89
C GLU A 292 0.86 10.84 25.11
N ILE A 293 1.95 11.25 25.76
CA ILE A 293 3.06 10.34 26.10
C ILE A 293 2.63 9.47 27.28
N LEU A 294 2.83 8.16 27.17
CA LEU A 294 2.53 7.21 28.22
C LEU A 294 3.62 7.24 29.30
N PRO A 295 3.30 6.82 30.54
CA PRO A 295 4.29 6.74 31.61
C PRO A 295 5.43 5.78 31.24
N LEU A 296 6.63 6.03 31.80
CA LEU A 296 7.88 5.30 31.49
C LEU A 296 7.77 3.78 31.60
N ASN A 297 6.92 3.27 32.50
CA ASN A 297 6.71 1.83 32.68
C ASN A 297 5.98 1.16 31.50
N GLN A 298 5.32 1.94 30.64
CA GLN A 298 4.61 1.49 29.43
C GLN A 298 5.42 1.74 28.15
N TRP A 299 6.68 2.19 28.27
CA TRP A 299 7.54 2.36 27.11
C TRP A 299 7.96 1.01 26.56
N VAL A 300 7.88 0.87 25.24
CA VAL A 300 8.11 -0.39 24.53
C VAL A 300 9.22 -0.24 23.50
N ALA A 301 9.80 -1.36 23.10
CA ALA A 301 10.72 -1.42 21.97
C ALA A 301 9.93 -1.72 20.68
N PRO A 302 10.44 -1.29 19.50
CA PRO A 302 9.89 -1.72 18.22
C PRO A 302 9.85 -3.25 18.08
N SER A 303 8.82 -3.79 17.43
CA SER A 303 8.64 -5.25 17.29
C SER A 303 9.79 -5.97 16.58
N SER A 304 10.59 -5.26 15.80
CA SER A 304 11.77 -5.81 15.09
C SER A 304 13.00 -6.05 15.99
N VAL A 305 12.97 -5.61 17.25
CA VAL A 305 14.10 -5.74 18.19
C VAL A 305 13.87 -6.93 19.13
N VAL A 306 14.75 -7.93 19.06
CA VAL A 306 14.79 -9.04 20.03
C VAL A 306 15.40 -8.53 21.33
N LEU A 307 14.65 -8.61 22.43
CA LEU A 307 15.10 -8.15 23.75
C LEU A 307 15.88 -9.25 24.48
N GLY A 308 17.10 -8.95 24.92
CA GLY A 308 17.84 -9.75 25.89
C GLY A 308 17.33 -9.56 27.33
N PRO A 309 17.82 -10.36 28.30
CA PRO A 309 17.31 -10.38 29.69
C PRO A 309 17.43 -9.04 30.45
N SER A 310 18.30 -8.13 30.00
CA SER A 310 18.51 -6.79 30.59
C SER A 310 17.89 -5.68 29.72
N GLY A 311 16.63 -5.83 29.31
CA GLY A 311 15.91 -5.01 28.31
C GLY A 311 15.63 -3.52 28.64
N ALA A 312 16.57 -2.82 29.28
CA ALA A 312 16.46 -1.41 29.68
C ALA A 312 16.94 -0.41 28.61
N GLY A 313 17.84 -0.80 27.69
CA GLY A 313 18.47 0.11 26.72
C GLY A 313 17.72 0.32 25.39
N SER A 314 16.61 -0.38 25.16
CA SER A 314 15.92 -0.42 23.85
C SER A 314 14.49 0.16 23.86
N ARG A 315 14.00 0.59 25.02
CA ARG A 315 12.64 1.14 25.15
C ARG A 315 12.63 2.56 24.61
N LYS A 316 11.72 2.84 23.68
CA LYS A 316 11.50 4.17 23.10
C LYS A 316 10.32 4.86 23.80
N PRO A 317 10.26 6.20 23.78
CA PRO A 317 9.07 6.93 24.20
C PRO A 317 7.83 6.39 23.50
N THR A 318 6.85 5.91 24.27
CA THR A 318 5.58 5.39 23.73
C THR A 318 4.46 6.36 24.02
N GLY A 319 3.55 6.54 23.06
CA GLY A 319 2.39 7.42 23.20
C GLY A 319 1.10 6.80 22.70
N ARG A 320 0.00 7.54 22.87
CA ARG A 320 -1.30 7.26 22.25
C ARG A 320 -1.86 8.50 21.57
N VAL A 321 -2.51 8.31 20.43
CA VAL A 321 -3.19 9.38 19.70
C VAL A 321 -4.52 9.70 20.39
N VAL A 322 -4.67 10.93 20.86
CA VAL A 322 -5.89 11.41 21.56
C VAL A 322 -6.84 12.17 20.63
N GLY A 323 -6.35 12.62 19.48
CA GLY A 323 -7.15 13.30 18.47
C GLY A 323 -6.36 13.69 17.24
N ILE A 324 -7.09 14.12 16.21
CA ILE A 324 -6.53 14.48 14.92
C ILE A 324 -6.70 15.99 14.72
N ILE A 325 -5.60 16.69 14.49
CA ILE A 325 -5.57 18.15 14.32
C ILE A 325 -5.90 18.50 12.88
N LYS A 326 -5.25 17.84 11.92
CA LYS A 326 -5.47 18.02 10.49
C LYS A 326 -5.35 16.67 9.77
N ARG A 327 -6.38 16.34 8.99
CA ARG A 327 -6.37 15.18 8.09
C ARG A 327 -5.57 15.50 6.84
N ASN A 328 -4.78 14.54 6.37
CA ASN A 328 -4.05 14.65 5.11
C ASN A 328 -4.47 13.53 4.15
N TRP A 329 -5.79 13.40 3.94
CA TRP A 329 -6.33 12.39 3.05
C TRP A 329 -6.22 12.83 1.60
N ARG A 330 -5.84 11.88 0.75
CA ARG A 330 -5.87 11.98 -0.70
C ARG A 330 -6.66 10.80 -1.28
N PRO A 331 -7.05 10.82 -2.56
CA PRO A 331 -7.44 9.62 -3.26
C PRO A 331 -6.31 8.57 -3.22
N PHE A 332 -6.68 7.31 -3.01
CA PHE A 332 -5.75 6.19 -2.97
C PHE A 332 -6.05 5.25 -4.13
N CYS A 333 -5.01 4.82 -4.84
CA CYS A 333 -5.07 3.79 -5.87
C CYS A 333 -5.00 2.41 -5.22
N GLY A 334 -5.64 1.42 -5.82
CA GLY A 334 -5.67 0.06 -5.27
C GLY A 334 -6.64 -0.85 -5.99
N MET A 335 -7.06 -1.91 -5.32
CA MET A 335 -7.94 -2.93 -5.91
C MET A 335 -9.09 -3.28 -4.98
N LEU A 336 -10.20 -3.73 -5.58
CA LEU A 336 -11.36 -4.20 -4.86
C LEU A 336 -11.18 -5.65 -4.40
N PHE A 337 -11.26 -5.88 -3.10
CA PHE A 337 -11.43 -7.19 -2.50
C PHE A 337 -12.93 -7.50 -2.33
N LEU A 338 -13.42 -8.36 -3.22
CA LEU A 338 -14.84 -8.70 -3.29
C LEU A 338 -15.31 -9.47 -2.05
N SER A 339 -16.58 -9.24 -1.70
CA SER A 339 -17.25 -10.10 -0.74
C SER A 339 -17.56 -11.41 -1.45
N GLN A 340 -17.45 -12.52 -0.73
CA GLN A 340 -17.84 -13.83 -1.26
C GLN A 340 -19.37 -13.94 -1.48
N ILE A 341 -20.15 -13.01 -0.92
CA ILE A 341 -21.60 -12.91 -1.13
C ILE A 341 -21.87 -12.07 -2.38
N LYS A 342 -22.44 -12.68 -3.44
CA LYS A 342 -22.69 -12.02 -4.74
C LYS A 342 -23.61 -10.80 -4.65
N GLU A 343 -24.60 -10.81 -3.75
CA GLU A 343 -25.56 -9.70 -3.60
C GLU A 343 -25.08 -8.63 -2.60
N ALA A 344 -23.90 -8.80 -1.99
CA ALA A 344 -23.36 -7.79 -1.09
C ALA A 344 -23.03 -6.52 -1.87
N THR A 345 -23.36 -5.38 -1.28
CA THR A 345 -23.02 -4.05 -1.83
C THR A 345 -21.81 -3.44 -1.14
N ARG A 346 -21.39 -4.01 0.01
CA ARG A 346 -20.25 -3.56 0.79
C ARG A 346 -19.06 -4.44 0.49
N HIS A 347 -17.97 -3.81 0.09
CA HIS A 347 -16.73 -4.46 -0.30
C HIS A 347 -15.56 -3.81 0.44
N LEU A 348 -14.42 -4.49 0.47
CA LEU A 348 -13.18 -3.94 1.00
C LEU A 348 -12.29 -3.53 -0.16
N PHE A 349 -11.76 -2.33 -0.12
CA PHE A 349 -10.74 -1.82 -1.02
C PHE A 349 -9.38 -1.99 -0.35
N THR A 350 -8.40 -2.49 -1.10
CA THR A 350 -7.01 -2.64 -0.66
C THR A 350 -6.15 -1.60 -1.39
N PRO A 351 -5.67 -0.56 -0.69
CA PRO A 351 -4.77 0.44 -1.26
C PRO A 351 -3.44 -0.19 -1.74
N ALA A 352 -2.80 0.45 -2.72
CA ALA A 352 -1.46 0.08 -3.19
C ALA A 352 -0.39 0.35 -2.12
N ASP A 353 -0.49 1.49 -1.40
CA ASP A 353 0.36 1.78 -0.26
C ASP A 353 -0.06 0.96 0.97
N ARG A 354 0.82 0.05 1.40
CA ARG A 354 0.63 -0.83 2.57
C ARG A 354 0.49 -0.08 3.89
N ARG A 355 0.89 1.19 3.95
CA ARG A 355 0.70 2.08 5.13
C ARG A 355 -0.75 2.49 5.33
N ILE A 356 -1.59 2.36 4.30
CA ILE A 356 -2.99 2.76 4.33
C ILE A 356 -3.85 1.53 4.65
N PRO A 357 -4.75 1.60 5.65
CA PRO A 357 -5.62 0.49 5.98
C PRO A 357 -6.62 0.21 4.85
N ARG A 358 -7.12 -1.02 4.78
CA ARG A 358 -8.22 -1.36 3.87
C ARG A 358 -9.44 -0.48 4.14
N ILE A 359 -10.11 -0.05 3.07
CA ILE A 359 -11.23 0.90 3.13
C ILE A 359 -12.51 0.17 2.79
N ARG A 360 -13.58 0.36 3.55
CA ARG A 360 -14.89 -0.19 3.20
C ARG A 360 -15.60 0.75 2.23
N ILE A 361 -15.96 0.25 1.06
CA ILE A 361 -16.73 1.00 0.06
C ILE A 361 -18.08 0.33 -0.19
N GLU A 362 -19.05 1.12 -0.64
CA GLU A 362 -20.36 0.62 -1.07
C GLU A 362 -20.52 0.83 -2.60
N THR A 363 -20.63 -0.26 -3.36
CA THR A 363 -20.80 -0.21 -4.81
C THR A 363 -21.66 -1.38 -5.29
N ARG A 364 -22.39 -1.17 -6.39
CA ARG A 364 -23.15 -2.22 -7.09
C ARG A 364 -22.41 -2.76 -8.31
N GLN A 365 -21.29 -2.14 -8.69
CA GLN A 365 -20.48 -2.48 -9.86
C GLN A 365 -19.32 -3.43 -9.53
N ALA A 366 -19.43 -4.15 -8.40
CA ALA A 366 -18.33 -4.93 -7.86
C ALA A 366 -17.76 -5.95 -8.86
N ALA A 367 -18.62 -6.57 -9.66
CA ALA A 367 -18.21 -7.51 -10.71
C ALA A 367 -17.37 -6.85 -11.82
N THR A 368 -17.71 -5.62 -12.23
CA THR A 368 -17.00 -4.89 -13.28
C THR A 368 -15.66 -4.33 -12.80
N LEU A 369 -15.61 -3.89 -11.55
CA LEU A 369 -14.39 -3.35 -10.93
C LEU A 369 -13.42 -4.46 -10.46
N ALA A 370 -13.83 -5.72 -10.56
CA ALA A 370 -13.00 -6.87 -10.20
C ALA A 370 -11.77 -6.94 -11.13
N GLY A 371 -10.58 -7.07 -10.56
CA GLY A 371 -9.33 -7.15 -11.34
C GLY A 371 -8.86 -5.81 -11.93
N GLN A 372 -9.60 -4.72 -11.71
CA GLN A 372 -9.19 -3.38 -12.14
C GLN A 372 -8.46 -2.62 -11.02
N ARG A 373 -7.54 -1.74 -11.42
CA ARG A 373 -7.00 -0.68 -10.57
C ARG A 373 -8.02 0.45 -10.48
N ILE A 374 -8.38 0.83 -9.26
CA ILE A 374 -9.38 1.86 -9.00
C ILE A 374 -8.88 2.87 -7.98
N MET A 375 -9.47 4.07 -8.00
CA MET A 375 -9.24 5.09 -6.98
C MET A 375 -10.41 5.19 -6.01
N VAL A 376 -10.08 5.31 -4.73
CA VAL A 376 -11.02 5.46 -3.61
C VAL A 376 -10.58 6.61 -2.71
N ALA A 377 -11.52 7.44 -2.29
CA ALA A 377 -11.30 8.48 -1.29
C ALA A 377 -11.92 8.06 0.07
N ILE A 378 -11.27 8.44 1.16
CA ILE A 378 -11.77 8.20 2.52
C ILE A 378 -12.75 9.31 2.90
N ASP A 379 -13.92 8.93 3.41
CA ASP A 379 -14.95 9.86 3.88
C ASP A 379 -14.90 10.07 5.40
N GLY A 380 -14.56 9.00 6.13
CA GLY A 380 -14.66 9.00 7.58
C GLY A 380 -14.32 7.66 8.21
N TRP A 381 -13.93 7.71 9.48
CA TRP A 381 -13.63 6.50 10.25
C TRP A 381 -14.43 6.45 11.55
N PRO A 382 -15.55 5.72 11.60
CA PRO A 382 -16.38 5.65 12.81
C PRO A 382 -15.75 4.78 13.90
N LYS A 383 -15.97 5.13 15.17
CA LYS A 383 -15.37 4.48 16.36
C LYS A 383 -15.69 2.98 16.53
N HIS A 384 -16.76 2.50 15.91
CA HIS A 384 -17.20 1.10 15.97
C HIS A 384 -16.75 0.26 14.77
N SER A 385 -16.00 0.83 13.83
CA SER A 385 -15.58 0.14 12.61
C SER A 385 -14.08 -0.01 12.57
N ARG A 386 -13.59 -1.25 12.39
CA ARG A 386 -12.16 -1.53 12.17
C ARG A 386 -11.61 -0.87 10.91
N TYR A 387 -12.44 -0.66 9.90
CA TYR A 387 -12.05 -0.04 8.62
C TYR A 387 -12.73 1.32 8.44
N PRO A 388 -12.06 2.31 7.82
CA PRO A 388 -12.69 3.55 7.38
C PRO A 388 -13.75 3.27 6.31
N ASN A 389 -14.70 4.19 6.17
CA ASN A 389 -15.61 4.24 5.02
C ASN A 389 -15.02 5.15 3.96
N GLY A 390 -15.22 4.79 2.70
CA GLY A 390 -14.86 5.61 1.55
C GLY A 390 -15.79 5.37 0.37
N HIS A 391 -15.55 6.13 -0.70
CA HIS A 391 -16.29 6.04 -1.95
C HIS A 391 -15.36 5.88 -3.15
N PHE A 392 -15.89 5.24 -4.19
CA PHE A 392 -15.23 5.08 -5.47
C PHE A 392 -15.17 6.42 -6.22
N VAL A 393 -14.01 6.74 -6.80
CA VAL A 393 -13.78 7.97 -7.58
C VAL A 393 -13.78 7.67 -9.08
N ARG A 394 -12.85 6.82 -9.55
CA ARG A 394 -12.77 6.38 -10.95
C ARG A 394 -12.02 5.05 -11.09
N SER A 395 -12.23 4.39 -12.22
CA SER A 395 -11.42 3.25 -12.65
C SER A 395 -10.23 3.74 -13.47
N LEU A 396 -9.07 3.12 -13.30
CA LEU A 396 -7.84 3.43 -14.00
C LEU A 396 -7.64 2.48 -15.19
N GLY A 397 -7.89 1.18 -14.97
CA GLY A 397 -7.73 0.15 -15.98
C GLY A 397 -7.51 -1.23 -15.37
N SER A 398 -7.13 -2.21 -16.18
CA SER A 398 -6.88 -3.59 -15.73
C SER A 398 -5.55 -3.69 -14.97
N ALA A 399 -5.51 -4.48 -13.90
CA ALA A 399 -4.25 -4.73 -13.20
C ALA A 399 -3.24 -5.48 -14.10
N GLY A 400 -1.99 -5.03 -14.11
CA GLY A 400 -0.92 -5.57 -14.95
C GLY A 400 -0.77 -4.91 -16.32
N ASP A 401 -1.70 -4.04 -16.73
CA ASP A 401 -1.56 -3.20 -17.91
C ASP A 401 -0.53 -2.08 -17.69
N LYS A 402 0.36 -1.85 -18.66
CA LYS A 402 1.53 -0.96 -18.50
C LYS A 402 1.12 0.48 -18.25
N GLU A 403 0.19 1.00 -19.03
CA GLU A 403 -0.35 2.35 -18.92
C GLU A 403 -1.06 2.53 -17.58
N THR A 404 -1.87 1.54 -17.17
CA THR A 404 -2.58 1.54 -15.90
C THR A 404 -1.64 1.56 -14.70
N GLU A 405 -0.63 0.68 -14.66
CA GLU A 405 0.32 0.62 -13.54
C GLU A 405 1.22 1.87 -13.49
N THR A 406 1.55 2.44 -14.65
CA THR A 406 2.28 3.72 -14.75
C THR A 406 1.45 4.86 -14.17
N GLU A 407 0.16 4.94 -14.50
CA GLU A 407 -0.73 5.97 -13.95
C GLU A 407 -0.91 5.80 -12.44
N VAL A 408 -1.10 4.56 -11.95
CA VAL A 408 -1.17 4.26 -10.51
C VAL A 408 0.09 4.74 -9.79
N LEU A 409 1.27 4.47 -10.34
CA LEU A 409 2.55 4.88 -9.75
C LEU A 409 2.65 6.40 -9.64
N LEU A 410 2.30 7.12 -10.71
CA LEU A 410 2.32 8.58 -10.76
C LEU A 410 1.34 9.19 -9.74
N LEU A 411 0.13 8.66 -9.64
CA LEU A 411 -0.88 9.12 -8.67
C LEU A 411 -0.48 8.86 -7.21
N GLU A 412 0.12 7.70 -6.91
CA GLU A 412 0.53 7.36 -5.54
C GLU A 412 1.69 8.23 -5.02
N HIS A 413 2.52 8.74 -5.94
CA HIS A 413 3.63 9.64 -5.65
C HIS A 413 3.31 11.12 -5.91
N ASP A 414 2.04 11.43 -6.19
CA ASP A 414 1.55 12.80 -6.44
C ASP A 414 2.33 13.53 -7.56
N VAL A 415 2.68 12.79 -8.62
CA VAL A 415 3.36 13.34 -9.80
C VAL A 415 2.30 13.87 -10.78
N PRO A 416 2.23 15.19 -11.02
CA PRO A 416 1.30 15.76 -11.99
C PRO A 416 1.68 15.31 -13.40
N HIS A 417 0.81 14.55 -14.05
CA HIS A 417 1.04 13.96 -15.37
C HIS A 417 -0.06 14.31 -16.37
N GLN A 418 -0.85 15.34 -16.05
CA GLN A 418 -1.86 15.89 -16.95
C GLN A 418 -1.19 16.73 -18.05
N ASP A 419 -1.87 16.85 -19.18
CA ASP A 419 -1.44 17.73 -20.26
C ASP A 419 -1.40 19.19 -19.80
N PHE A 420 -0.50 19.97 -20.39
CA PHE A 420 -0.40 21.39 -20.10
C PHE A 420 -1.69 22.11 -20.51
N SER A 421 -2.21 22.95 -19.60
CA SER A 421 -3.41 23.73 -19.88
C SER A 421 -3.20 24.74 -21.01
N GLN A 422 -4.28 25.16 -21.67
CA GLN A 422 -4.21 26.18 -22.72
C GLN A 422 -3.64 27.52 -22.22
N ALA A 423 -3.85 27.84 -20.94
CA ALA A 423 -3.26 29.03 -20.31
C ALA A 423 -1.73 28.94 -20.29
N VAL A 424 -1.15 27.78 -19.97
CA VAL A 424 0.29 27.54 -20.04
C VAL A 424 0.80 27.63 -21.48
N LEU A 425 0.12 26.96 -22.41
CA LEU A 425 0.52 26.95 -23.83
C LEU A 425 0.46 28.34 -24.47
N SER A 426 -0.42 29.23 -23.99
CA SER A 426 -0.53 30.61 -24.51
C SER A 426 0.70 31.48 -24.25
N PHE A 427 1.54 31.11 -23.28
CA PHE A 427 2.81 31.79 -22.97
C PHE A 427 3.99 31.26 -23.79
N LEU A 428 3.79 30.22 -24.61
CA LEU A 428 4.84 29.77 -25.52
C LEU A 428 5.11 30.83 -26.60
N PRO A 429 6.37 31.01 -27.00
CA PRO A 429 6.68 31.88 -28.13
C PRO A 429 6.04 31.34 -29.42
N LYS A 430 5.68 32.25 -30.31
CA LYS A 430 5.14 31.87 -31.63
C LYS A 430 6.24 31.28 -32.49
N MET A 431 5.93 30.20 -33.19
CA MET A 431 6.82 29.61 -34.19
C MET A 431 6.58 30.23 -35.57
N PRO A 432 7.64 30.44 -36.38
CA PRO A 432 9.05 30.17 -36.08
C PRO A 432 9.66 31.19 -35.12
N TRP A 433 10.49 30.73 -34.17
CA TRP A 433 11.22 31.58 -33.23
C TRP A 433 12.69 31.69 -33.65
N ASN A 434 13.21 32.92 -33.70
CA ASN A 434 14.61 33.23 -33.97
C ASN A 434 15.11 34.22 -32.92
N ILE A 435 16.43 34.28 -32.73
CA ILE A 435 17.08 35.25 -31.86
C ILE A 435 16.85 36.66 -32.43
N THR A 436 16.40 37.57 -31.58
CA THR A 436 16.10 38.95 -31.96
C THR A 436 17.31 39.87 -31.76
N GLU A 437 17.31 41.04 -32.39
CA GLU A 437 18.36 42.05 -32.17
C GLU A 437 18.35 42.56 -30.73
N GLU A 438 17.17 42.64 -30.10
CA GLU A 438 17.03 42.97 -28.69
C GLU A 438 17.68 41.91 -27.78
N ASP A 439 17.55 40.63 -28.13
CA ASP A 439 18.22 39.53 -27.41
C ASP A 439 19.74 39.62 -27.55
N MET A 440 20.23 39.95 -28.74
CA MET A 440 21.66 40.13 -29.00
C MET A 440 22.23 41.35 -28.28
N ALA A 441 21.48 42.45 -28.18
CA ALA A 441 21.94 43.66 -27.49
C ALA A 441 22.14 43.45 -25.98
N ALA A 442 21.35 42.55 -25.36
CA ALA A 442 21.42 42.25 -23.93
C ALA A 442 22.39 41.10 -23.59
N ARG A 443 23.05 40.49 -24.59
CA ARG A 443 23.84 39.27 -24.44
C ARG A 443 25.20 39.39 -25.11
N GLU A 444 26.14 38.65 -24.56
CA GLU A 444 27.44 38.49 -25.20
C GLU A 444 27.40 37.45 -26.31
N ASP A 445 27.97 37.80 -27.46
CA ASP A 445 28.09 36.87 -28.58
C ASP A 445 29.28 35.94 -28.38
N LEU A 446 28.98 34.66 -28.15
CA LEU A 446 29.96 33.58 -27.96
C LEU A 446 29.85 32.52 -29.06
N ARG A 447 29.19 32.82 -30.18
CA ARG A 447 28.96 31.87 -31.29
C ARG A 447 30.24 31.41 -32.00
N ASN A 448 31.32 32.18 -31.84
CA ASN A 448 32.65 31.88 -32.35
C ASN A 448 33.40 30.81 -31.52
N LEU A 449 32.96 30.51 -30.30
CA LEU A 449 33.60 29.51 -29.45
C LEU A 449 33.28 28.08 -29.90
N THR A 450 34.25 27.18 -29.73
CA THR A 450 34.06 25.74 -29.96
C THR A 450 33.42 25.09 -28.73
N VAL A 451 32.11 25.27 -28.61
CA VAL A 451 31.28 24.69 -27.56
C VAL A 451 30.77 23.31 -27.99
N CYS A 452 30.72 22.35 -27.07
CA CYS A 452 30.09 21.05 -27.31
C CYS A 452 29.29 20.58 -26.09
N SER A 453 28.23 19.80 -26.31
CA SER A 453 27.50 19.09 -25.25
C SER A 453 27.89 17.61 -25.22
N VAL A 454 27.79 16.99 -24.06
CA VAL A 454 28.05 15.56 -23.89
C VAL A 454 26.94 14.94 -23.04
N ASP A 455 26.13 14.09 -23.66
CA ASP A 455 24.85 13.67 -23.10
C ASP A 455 24.68 12.14 -23.13
N PRO A 456 23.73 11.58 -22.36
CA PRO A 456 23.28 10.21 -22.56
C PRO A 456 22.72 9.97 -23.97
N PRO A 457 22.80 8.75 -24.51
CA PRO A 457 22.19 8.44 -25.80
C PRO A 457 20.66 8.61 -25.72
N GLY A 458 20.11 9.35 -26.70
CA GLY A 458 18.69 9.67 -26.80
C GLY A 458 18.25 10.92 -26.03
N CYS A 459 19.17 11.71 -25.47
CA CYS A 459 18.86 12.98 -24.81
C CYS A 459 18.29 13.99 -25.83
N THR A 460 17.22 14.68 -25.47
CA THR A 460 16.59 15.73 -26.32
C THR A 460 16.59 17.09 -25.64
N ASP A 461 16.59 17.09 -24.31
CA ASP A 461 16.69 18.18 -23.36
C ASP A 461 18.15 18.42 -22.97
N ILE A 462 18.94 19.01 -23.87
CA ILE A 462 20.35 19.31 -23.64
C ILE A 462 20.45 20.64 -22.88
N ASP A 463 20.69 20.57 -21.57
CA ASP A 463 20.70 21.72 -20.68
C ASP A 463 22.07 22.41 -20.60
N ASP A 464 23.15 21.65 -20.74
CA ASP A 464 24.51 22.13 -20.55
C ASP A 464 25.42 21.91 -21.77
N ALA A 465 26.37 22.83 -21.92
CA ALA A 465 27.43 22.73 -22.92
C ALA A 465 28.74 23.32 -22.37
N LEU A 466 29.86 22.82 -22.87
CA LEU A 466 31.19 23.09 -22.33
C LEU A 466 32.16 23.54 -23.43
N HIS A 467 33.13 24.37 -23.03
CA HIS A 467 34.32 24.61 -23.83
C HIS A 467 35.58 24.76 -22.96
N CYS A 468 36.73 24.50 -23.56
CA CYS A 468 38.05 24.83 -23.03
C CYS A 468 38.95 25.31 -24.16
N ARG A 469 39.63 26.44 -23.96
CA ARG A 469 40.62 26.96 -24.90
C ARG A 469 41.86 27.48 -24.18
N ASP A 470 43.00 27.43 -24.84
CA ASP A 470 44.24 27.98 -24.32
C ASP A 470 44.28 29.51 -24.54
N LEU A 471 44.80 30.24 -23.55
CA LEU A 471 45.00 31.69 -23.61
C LEU A 471 46.47 32.03 -23.89
N PRO A 472 46.77 33.21 -24.49
CA PRO A 472 48.14 33.60 -24.82
C PRO A 472 49.10 33.71 -23.62
N ASN A 473 48.56 33.88 -22.41
CA ASN A 473 49.32 33.98 -21.16
C ASN A 473 49.69 32.60 -20.55
N GLY A 474 49.30 31.50 -21.20
CA GLY A 474 49.54 30.13 -20.72
C GLY A 474 48.46 29.57 -19.79
N ASN A 475 47.45 30.38 -19.43
CA ASN A 475 46.25 29.90 -18.74
C ASN A 475 45.25 29.27 -19.73
N GLN A 476 44.20 28.65 -19.20
CA GLN A 476 43.08 28.13 -19.99
C GLN A 476 41.80 28.87 -19.63
N GLU A 477 40.98 29.17 -20.64
CA GLU A 477 39.61 29.62 -20.44
C GLU A 477 38.68 28.41 -20.52
N VAL A 478 37.89 28.19 -19.46
CA VAL A 478 36.88 27.13 -19.40
C VAL A 478 35.52 27.75 -19.21
N GLY A 479 34.54 27.34 -20.02
CA GLY A 479 33.16 27.80 -19.91
C GLY A 479 32.17 26.67 -19.71
N VAL A 480 31.23 26.89 -18.80
CA VAL A 480 29.98 26.14 -18.67
C VAL A 480 28.84 27.04 -19.15
N HIS A 481 28.08 26.56 -20.11
CA HIS A 481 26.96 27.26 -20.73
C HIS A 481 25.68 26.49 -20.40
N ILE A 482 24.75 27.13 -19.70
CA ILE A 482 23.46 26.53 -19.30
C ILE A 482 22.34 27.16 -20.12
N ALA A 483 21.36 26.38 -20.56
CA ALA A 483 20.18 26.86 -21.26
C ALA A 483 19.49 28.01 -20.50
N ASP A 484 19.23 29.16 -21.16
CA ASP A 484 18.62 30.32 -20.49
C ASP A 484 17.08 30.24 -20.48
N VAL A 485 16.56 29.29 -19.71
CA VAL A 485 15.11 29.08 -19.53
C VAL A 485 14.42 30.33 -18.95
N SER A 486 15.14 31.13 -18.16
CA SER A 486 14.62 32.37 -17.54
C SER A 486 14.21 33.45 -18.54
N HIS A 487 14.67 33.34 -19.79
CA HIS A 487 14.22 34.22 -20.86
C HIS A 487 12.77 33.93 -21.27
N PHE A 488 12.39 32.65 -21.33
CA PHE A 488 11.08 32.19 -21.78
C PHE A 488 10.06 32.12 -20.64
N ILE A 489 10.49 31.74 -19.43
CA ILE A 489 9.60 31.60 -18.27
C ILE A 489 9.76 32.82 -17.36
N ARG A 490 8.70 33.62 -17.23
CA ARG A 490 8.68 34.83 -16.42
C ARG A 490 7.91 34.61 -15.11
N PRO A 491 8.40 35.12 -13.96
CA PRO A 491 7.78 34.89 -12.66
C PRO A 491 6.30 35.28 -12.62
N GLY A 492 5.48 34.44 -11.97
CA GLY A 492 4.08 34.70 -11.68
C GLY A 492 3.11 34.43 -12.84
N ASN A 493 3.60 34.01 -14.02
CA ASN A 493 2.73 33.60 -15.13
C ASN A 493 2.25 32.14 -14.97
N ALA A 494 1.31 31.70 -15.81
CA ALA A 494 0.75 30.34 -15.70
C ALA A 494 1.80 29.24 -15.94
N MET A 495 2.79 29.50 -16.79
CA MET A 495 3.88 28.56 -17.09
C MET A 495 4.83 28.38 -15.90
N ASP A 496 5.16 29.47 -15.20
CA ASP A 496 5.96 29.48 -13.97
C ASP A 496 5.24 28.74 -12.83
N LEU A 497 3.95 29.00 -12.64
CA LEU A 497 3.15 28.32 -11.63
C LEU A 497 3.05 26.80 -11.89
N GLU A 498 2.86 26.39 -13.15
CA GLU A 498 2.83 24.98 -13.53
C GLU A 498 4.20 24.31 -13.36
N ALA A 499 5.29 24.96 -13.79
CA ALA A 499 6.64 24.46 -13.59
C ALA A 499 6.98 24.33 -12.10
N ALA A 500 6.58 25.31 -11.27
CA ALA A 500 6.75 25.28 -9.83
C ALA A 500 5.93 24.16 -9.16
N ASN A 501 4.71 23.89 -9.66
CA ASN A 501 3.87 22.79 -9.17
C ASN A 501 4.46 21.41 -9.52
N ARG A 502 5.02 21.23 -10.72
CA ARG A 502 5.70 19.99 -11.11
C ARG A 502 7.04 19.81 -10.40
N GLY A 503 7.78 20.91 -10.19
CA GLY A 503 9.04 20.98 -9.46
C GLY A 503 10.25 20.35 -10.15
N THR A 504 10.07 19.21 -10.83
CA THR A 504 11.12 18.52 -11.60
C THR A 504 10.50 17.71 -12.74
N THR A 505 11.28 17.45 -13.78
CA THR A 505 10.95 16.43 -14.77
C THR A 505 11.10 15.04 -14.13
N VAL A 506 10.11 14.17 -14.31
CA VAL A 506 10.12 12.79 -13.77
C VAL A 506 10.43 11.80 -14.89
N TYR A 507 11.54 11.07 -14.73
CA TYR A 507 11.98 10.06 -15.69
C TYR A 507 11.53 8.66 -15.23
N LEU A 508 10.79 7.97 -16.08
CA LEU A 508 10.33 6.59 -15.91
C LEU A 508 10.96 5.70 -16.99
N THR A 509 10.80 4.38 -16.84
CA THR A 509 11.17 3.41 -17.88
C THR A 509 10.29 3.61 -19.12
N GLY A 510 10.85 4.28 -20.14
CA GLY A 510 10.20 4.51 -21.44
C GLY A 510 9.27 5.73 -21.50
N ARG A 511 9.16 6.53 -20.43
CA ARG A 511 8.35 7.76 -20.42
C ARG A 511 9.04 8.86 -19.62
N ARG A 512 8.93 10.09 -20.11
CA ARG A 512 9.37 11.31 -19.42
C ARG A 512 8.15 12.19 -19.16
N ILE A 513 8.00 12.67 -17.94
CA ILE A 513 6.95 13.64 -17.58
C ILE A 513 7.60 15.00 -17.43
N ASP A 514 7.40 15.84 -18.44
CA ASP A 514 8.12 17.11 -18.55
C ASP A 514 7.66 18.16 -17.54
N MET A 515 8.61 18.88 -16.95
CA MET A 515 8.32 20.05 -16.12
C MET A 515 7.77 21.22 -16.94
N VAL A 516 8.22 21.37 -18.19
CA VAL A 516 7.86 22.45 -19.11
C VAL A 516 7.46 21.87 -20.47
N PRO A 517 6.64 22.57 -21.29
CA PRO A 517 6.20 22.03 -22.57
C PRO A 517 7.35 21.63 -23.50
N GLU A 518 7.13 20.57 -24.29
CA GLU A 518 8.13 19.97 -25.20
C GLU A 518 8.81 20.99 -26.14
N LEU A 519 8.05 21.99 -26.59
CA LEU A 519 8.59 23.07 -27.43
C LEU A 519 9.74 23.83 -26.75
N LEU A 520 9.67 24.04 -25.43
CA LEU A 520 10.74 24.68 -24.69
C LEU A 520 11.85 23.68 -24.36
N SER A 521 11.51 22.53 -23.78
CA SER A 521 12.51 21.56 -23.29
C SER A 521 13.34 20.94 -24.41
N SER A 522 12.70 20.41 -25.46
CA SER A 522 13.38 19.64 -26.51
C SER A 522 13.84 20.48 -27.70
N ASN A 523 13.44 21.76 -27.78
CA ASN A 523 13.73 22.61 -28.94
C ASN A 523 14.37 23.96 -28.59
N LEU A 524 13.60 24.88 -27.99
CA LEU A 524 14.04 26.28 -27.87
C LEU A 524 15.12 26.50 -26.80
N CYS A 525 15.03 25.78 -25.68
CA CYS A 525 16.04 25.85 -24.62
C CYS A 525 17.19 24.86 -24.85
N SER A 526 16.91 23.70 -25.45
CA SER A 526 17.91 22.66 -25.72
C SER A 526 19.08 23.20 -26.57
N LEU A 527 20.31 23.04 -26.06
CA LEU A 527 21.56 23.52 -26.65
C LEU A 527 22.05 22.64 -27.81
N ARG A 528 21.16 22.40 -28.78
CA ARG A 528 21.39 21.53 -29.94
C ARG A 528 22.55 22.02 -30.79
N SER A 529 23.24 21.06 -31.43
CA SER A 529 24.33 21.34 -32.36
C SER A 529 23.88 22.14 -33.58
N SER A 530 24.77 23.03 -34.04
CA SER A 530 24.65 23.87 -35.23
C SER A 530 23.47 24.86 -35.23
N VAL A 531 22.83 25.09 -34.08
CA VAL A 531 21.75 26.08 -33.95
C VAL A 531 22.12 27.11 -32.88
N GLU A 532 21.76 28.37 -33.13
CA GLU A 532 21.97 29.44 -32.15
C GLU A 532 20.96 29.33 -31.00
N ARG A 533 21.46 29.45 -29.77
CA ARG A 533 20.69 29.29 -28.55
C ARG A 533 21.09 30.31 -27.48
N LEU A 534 20.10 30.72 -26.69
CA LEU A 534 20.30 31.60 -25.55
C LEU A 534 20.83 30.78 -24.37
N ALA A 535 21.92 31.24 -23.77
CA ALA A 535 22.55 30.59 -22.63
C ALA A 535 22.89 31.58 -21.52
N PHE A 536 23.04 31.06 -20.32
CA PHE A 536 23.74 31.72 -19.23
C PHE A 536 25.11 31.06 -19.08
N SER A 537 26.17 31.86 -19.20
CA SER A 537 27.54 31.38 -19.24
C SER A 537 28.29 31.73 -17.97
N CYS A 538 28.92 30.72 -17.37
CA CYS A 538 29.97 30.89 -16.38
C CYS A 538 31.31 30.57 -17.03
N ILE A 539 32.22 31.54 -17.03
CA ILE A 539 33.52 31.44 -17.70
C ILE A 539 34.60 31.69 -16.66
N TRP A 540 35.58 30.79 -16.62
CA TRP A 540 36.72 30.84 -15.73
C TRP A 540 38.02 30.93 -16.50
N GLU A 541 38.95 31.74 -15.99
CA GLU A 541 40.36 31.62 -16.31
C GLU A 541 41.00 30.71 -15.27
N ILE A 542 41.64 29.63 -15.71
CA ILE A 542 42.17 28.56 -14.87
C ILE A 542 43.64 28.33 -15.24
N ASN A 543 44.51 28.21 -14.23
CA ASN A 543 45.92 27.87 -14.45
C ASN A 543 46.13 26.36 -14.67
N ASP A 544 47.36 25.96 -14.97
CA ASP A 544 47.78 24.57 -15.16
C ASP A 544 47.51 23.65 -13.95
N LYS A 545 47.44 24.22 -12.73
CA LYS A 545 47.12 23.54 -11.47
C LYS A 545 45.62 23.45 -11.19
N ALA A 546 44.76 23.80 -12.14
CA ALA A 546 43.31 23.86 -11.98
C ALA A 546 42.87 24.77 -10.82
N GLU A 547 43.55 25.91 -10.64
CA GLU A 547 43.16 26.98 -9.72
C GLU A 547 42.49 28.10 -10.52
N ILE A 548 41.38 28.61 -9.99
CA ILE A 548 40.61 29.68 -10.63
C ILE A 548 41.33 31.00 -10.40
N VAL A 549 41.72 31.66 -11.48
CA VAL A 549 42.35 32.99 -11.49
C VAL A 549 41.29 34.08 -11.58
N LYS A 550 40.29 33.89 -12.44
CA LYS A 550 39.22 34.84 -12.69
C LYS A 550 37.91 34.13 -13.00
N THR A 551 36.80 34.72 -12.58
CA THR A 551 35.44 34.23 -12.86
C THR A 551 34.61 35.31 -13.51
N ARG A 552 33.73 34.91 -14.43
CA ARG A 552 32.85 35.80 -15.18
C ARG A 552 31.49 35.13 -15.39
N PHE A 553 30.43 35.89 -15.15
CA PHE A 553 29.05 35.48 -15.40
C PHE A 553 28.44 36.41 -16.44
N THR A 554 27.80 35.83 -17.46
CA THR A 554 27.21 36.63 -18.54
C THR A 554 26.02 35.90 -19.16
N LYS A 555 24.99 36.64 -19.57
CA LYS A 555 23.99 36.11 -20.50
C LYS A 555 24.59 36.15 -21.89
N SER A 556 24.45 35.06 -22.63
CA SER A 556 25.16 34.89 -23.90
C SER A 556 24.29 34.25 -24.98
N VAL A 557 24.75 34.35 -26.22
CA VAL A 557 24.29 33.54 -27.35
C VAL A 557 25.41 32.61 -27.77
N ILE A 558 25.12 31.32 -27.85
CA ILE A 558 26.07 30.28 -28.27
C ILE A 558 25.57 29.56 -29.51
N ASN A 559 26.49 28.89 -30.19
CA ASN A 559 26.19 27.95 -31.27
C ASN A 559 27.03 26.69 -31.02
N SER A 560 26.41 25.67 -30.41
CA SER A 560 27.09 24.41 -30.09
C SER A 560 27.58 23.75 -31.38
N LYS A 561 28.86 23.37 -31.45
CA LYS A 561 29.44 22.76 -32.66
C LYS A 561 29.22 21.26 -32.72
N ALA A 562 28.96 20.62 -31.58
CA ALA A 562 28.73 19.19 -31.50
C ALA A 562 27.84 18.82 -30.30
N SER A 563 26.97 17.84 -30.50
CA SER A 563 26.23 17.16 -29.44
C SER A 563 26.70 15.71 -29.44
N LEU A 564 27.41 15.31 -28.39
CA LEU A 564 28.13 14.04 -28.33
C LEU A 564 27.51 13.11 -27.32
N THR A 565 27.53 11.81 -27.57
CA THR A 565 27.27 10.81 -26.52
C THR A 565 28.51 10.61 -25.65
N TYR A 566 28.33 10.08 -24.43
CA TYR A 566 29.44 9.69 -23.56
C TYR A 566 30.46 8.76 -24.24
N ALA A 567 29.99 7.83 -25.08
CA ALA A 567 30.86 6.90 -25.79
C ALA A 567 31.71 7.64 -26.84
N GLU A 568 31.09 8.49 -27.63
CA GLU A 568 31.78 9.27 -28.68
C GLU A 568 32.76 10.29 -28.09
N ALA A 569 32.41 10.93 -26.97
CA ALA A 569 33.31 11.85 -26.28
C ALA A 569 34.52 11.10 -25.69
N GLN A 570 34.31 9.91 -25.10
CA GLN A 570 35.40 9.07 -24.61
C GLN A 570 36.33 8.64 -25.74
N MET A 571 35.78 8.17 -26.86
CA MET A 571 36.56 7.79 -28.04
C MET A 571 37.41 8.94 -28.58
N ARG A 572 36.85 10.16 -28.66
CA ARG A 572 37.61 11.36 -29.08
C ARG A 572 38.76 11.68 -28.13
N ILE A 573 38.50 11.61 -26.82
CA ILE A 573 39.51 11.88 -25.80
C ILE A 573 40.68 10.90 -25.92
N ASP A 574 40.38 9.62 -26.14
CA ASP A 574 41.37 8.53 -26.15
C ASP A 574 42.13 8.41 -27.49
N ASP A 575 41.54 8.79 -28.63
CA ASP A 575 42.19 8.70 -29.94
C ASP A 575 43.17 9.85 -30.21
N ALA A 576 44.47 9.61 -29.96
CA ALA A 576 45.55 10.58 -30.15
C ALA A 576 45.63 11.22 -31.56
N ASN A 577 45.04 10.59 -32.59
CA ASN A 577 45.10 11.10 -33.96
C ASN A 577 44.03 12.18 -34.23
N MET A 578 42.97 12.23 -33.42
CA MET A 578 41.95 13.27 -33.51
C MET A 578 42.45 14.57 -32.86
N ASN A 579 42.53 15.66 -33.64
CA ASN A 579 43.12 16.93 -33.23
C ASN A 579 42.29 18.16 -33.64
N ASP A 580 41.00 17.97 -33.90
CA ASP A 580 40.04 19.06 -34.08
C ASP A 580 39.85 19.85 -32.76
N ASP A 581 39.33 21.06 -32.86
CA ASP A 581 39.20 21.98 -31.72
C ASP A 581 38.26 21.43 -30.63
N THR A 582 37.24 20.65 -30.99
CA THR A 582 36.34 20.01 -30.02
C THR A 582 37.11 18.97 -29.22
N THR A 583 37.90 18.15 -29.90
CA THR A 583 38.73 17.13 -29.24
C THR A 583 39.80 17.74 -28.32
N LYS A 584 40.46 18.83 -28.76
CA LYS A 584 41.42 19.56 -27.90
C LYS A 584 40.74 20.13 -26.65
N SER A 585 39.59 20.76 -26.83
CA SER A 585 38.73 21.28 -25.74
C SER A 585 38.39 20.17 -24.73
N LEU A 586 37.88 19.02 -25.19
CA LEU A 586 37.55 17.87 -24.33
C LEU A 586 38.77 17.33 -23.57
N ARG A 587 39.94 17.24 -24.20
CA ARG A 587 41.18 16.81 -23.53
C ARG A 587 41.63 17.80 -22.47
N GLY A 588 41.52 19.11 -22.75
CA GLY A 588 41.80 20.17 -21.78
C GLY A 588 40.90 20.04 -20.54
N LEU A 589 39.58 19.91 -20.76
CA LEU A 589 38.59 19.66 -19.71
C LEU A 589 38.92 18.40 -18.90
N ASN A 590 39.30 17.31 -19.57
CA ASN A 590 39.65 16.04 -18.92
C ASN A 590 40.87 16.15 -18.01
N ARG A 591 41.92 16.84 -18.47
CA ARG A 591 43.14 17.06 -17.69
C ARG A 591 42.85 17.83 -16.41
N LEU A 592 42.13 18.94 -16.51
CA LEU A 592 41.78 19.77 -15.35
C LEU A 592 40.83 19.03 -14.39
N ALA A 593 39.84 18.29 -14.91
CA ALA A 593 38.91 17.49 -14.11
C ALA A 593 39.63 16.45 -13.23
N LYS A 594 40.69 15.80 -13.73
CA LYS A 594 41.52 14.87 -12.95
C LYS A 594 42.11 15.52 -11.70
N ILE A 595 42.62 16.74 -11.84
CA ILE A 595 43.24 17.50 -10.74
C ILE A 595 42.17 17.88 -9.70
N LEU A 596 41.03 18.41 -10.17
CA LEU A 596 39.92 18.82 -9.32
C LEU A 596 39.32 17.64 -8.53
N LYS A 597 39.17 16.48 -9.17
CA LYS A 597 38.69 15.26 -8.51
C LYS A 597 39.58 14.85 -7.35
N LYS A 598 40.89 14.82 -7.58
CA LYS A 598 41.88 14.46 -6.54
C LYS A 598 41.75 15.40 -5.35
N ARG A 599 41.72 16.71 -5.61
CA ARG A 599 41.54 17.75 -4.58
C ARG A 599 40.21 17.60 -3.81
N ARG A 600 39.12 17.25 -4.49
CA ARG A 600 37.80 17.04 -3.86
C ARG A 600 37.80 15.84 -2.91
N ILE A 601 38.46 14.75 -3.28
CA ILE A 601 38.61 13.56 -2.43
C ILE A 601 39.50 13.87 -1.22
N GLU A 602 40.63 14.57 -1.42
CA GLU A 602 41.50 15.02 -0.32
C GLU A 602 40.79 15.94 0.69
N LYS A 603 39.78 16.70 0.24
CA LYS A 603 38.90 17.51 1.09
C LYS A 603 37.80 16.70 1.81
N GLY A 604 37.77 15.37 1.67
CA GLY A 604 36.84 14.50 2.38
C GLY A 604 35.51 14.22 1.67
N ALA A 605 35.40 14.50 0.36
CA ALA A 605 34.19 14.15 -0.38
C ALA A 605 34.05 12.63 -0.57
N LEU A 606 32.84 12.11 -0.36
CA LEU A 606 32.51 10.71 -0.58
C LEU A 606 31.96 10.51 -1.99
N THR A 607 32.39 9.43 -2.65
CA THR A 607 31.79 8.97 -3.91
C THR A 607 30.99 7.71 -3.62
N LEU A 608 29.67 7.84 -3.58
CA LEU A 608 28.74 6.74 -3.41
C LEU A 608 28.03 6.50 -4.75
N SER A 609 28.27 5.35 -5.37
CA SER A 609 27.57 4.96 -6.60
C SER A 609 26.57 3.86 -6.28
N SER A 610 25.29 4.13 -6.48
CA SER A 610 24.29 3.07 -6.58
C SER A 610 24.37 2.45 -7.98
N PRO A 611 24.23 1.12 -8.14
CA PRO A 611 24.09 0.53 -9.46
C PRO A 611 22.82 1.09 -10.12
N GLU A 612 22.99 1.81 -11.23
CA GLU A 612 21.89 2.27 -12.09
C GLU A 612 21.61 1.21 -13.15
N VAL A 613 20.33 0.93 -13.38
CA VAL A 613 19.88 -0.10 -14.32
C VAL A 613 19.06 0.55 -15.43
N ARG A 614 19.29 0.14 -16.68
CA ARG A 614 18.51 0.58 -17.85
C ARG A 614 17.97 -0.65 -18.58
N PHE A 615 16.72 -0.56 -19.01
CA PHE A 615 16.08 -1.58 -19.84
C PHE A 615 16.26 -1.22 -21.32
N HIS A 616 16.63 -2.21 -22.14
CA HIS A 616 16.49 -2.12 -23.59
C HIS A 616 15.08 -2.56 -23.95
N ILE A 617 14.34 -1.68 -24.59
CA ILE A 617 12.94 -1.88 -24.94
C ILE A 617 12.87 -2.15 -26.44
N ASP A 618 12.13 -3.19 -26.82
CA ASP A 618 11.83 -3.48 -28.22
C ASP A 618 10.99 -2.36 -28.84
N SER A 619 11.35 -1.91 -30.04
CA SER A 619 10.68 -0.78 -30.69
C SER A 619 9.27 -1.09 -31.19
N GLU A 620 8.96 -2.36 -31.45
CA GLU A 620 7.63 -2.77 -31.94
C GLU A 620 6.71 -3.14 -30.78
N THR A 621 7.13 -4.06 -29.92
CA THR A 621 6.32 -4.59 -28.81
C THR A 621 6.31 -3.68 -27.58
N HIS A 622 7.28 -2.77 -27.44
CA HIS A 622 7.48 -1.92 -26.26
C HIS A 622 7.74 -2.70 -24.96
N ASP A 623 8.16 -3.95 -25.08
CA ASP A 623 8.55 -4.85 -24.00
C ASP A 623 10.07 -4.82 -23.75
N PRO A 624 10.52 -5.01 -22.50
CA PRO A 624 11.95 -5.07 -22.19
C PRO A 624 12.58 -6.37 -22.70
N ILE A 625 13.60 -6.26 -23.55
CA ILE A 625 14.37 -7.40 -24.07
C ILE A 625 15.51 -7.76 -23.12
N ASP A 626 16.21 -6.74 -22.62
CA ASP A 626 17.46 -6.91 -21.87
C ASP A 626 17.58 -5.87 -20.73
N LEU A 627 18.30 -6.25 -19.69
CA LEU A 627 18.59 -5.43 -18.52
C LEU A 627 20.09 -5.17 -18.45
N GLN A 628 20.47 -3.91 -18.58
CA GLN A 628 21.89 -3.52 -18.56
C GLN A 628 22.17 -2.61 -17.37
N THR A 629 23.19 -2.97 -16.61
CA THR A 629 23.76 -2.09 -15.60
C THR A 629 24.56 -1.01 -16.30
N LYS A 630 24.29 0.26 -15.99
CA LYS A 630 25.00 1.39 -16.58
C LYS A 630 26.47 1.35 -16.16
N GLU A 631 27.35 1.15 -17.12
CA GLU A 631 28.79 1.25 -16.89
C GLU A 631 29.19 2.73 -16.79
N LEU A 632 29.71 3.14 -15.63
CA LEU A 632 30.15 4.50 -15.38
C LEU A 632 31.46 4.79 -16.12
N LYS A 633 31.36 5.28 -17.35
CA LYS A 633 32.50 5.77 -18.14
C LYS A 633 33.17 6.99 -17.48
N TYR A 634 34.45 7.19 -17.76
CA TYR A 634 35.24 8.26 -17.16
C TYR A 634 34.70 9.66 -17.50
N VAL A 635 34.25 9.86 -18.75
CA VAL A 635 33.66 11.14 -19.21
C VAL A 635 32.42 11.55 -18.41
N VAL A 636 31.61 10.60 -17.91
CA VAL A 636 30.46 10.93 -17.05
C VAL A 636 30.93 11.67 -15.79
N ARG A 637 31.99 11.15 -15.16
CA ARG A 637 32.58 11.74 -13.96
C ARG A 637 33.28 13.07 -14.23
N LEU A 638 33.76 13.28 -15.46
CA LEU A 638 34.36 14.54 -15.90
C LEU A 638 33.31 15.66 -15.94
N LEU A 639 32.16 15.42 -16.56
CA LEU A 639 31.08 16.41 -16.67
C LEU A 639 30.51 16.76 -15.30
N GLU A 640 30.25 15.74 -14.46
CA GLU A 640 29.76 15.94 -13.09
C GLU A 640 30.65 16.93 -12.33
N LEU A 641 31.98 16.83 -12.44
CA LEU A 641 32.89 17.73 -11.73
C LEU A 641 32.73 19.19 -12.15
N TRP A 642 32.54 19.47 -13.44
CA TRP A 642 32.34 20.83 -13.93
C TRP A 642 30.99 21.42 -13.51
N MET A 643 29.96 20.57 -13.36
CA MET A 643 28.67 20.98 -12.79
C MET A 643 28.73 21.22 -11.27
N HIS A 644 29.65 20.56 -10.57
CA HIS A 644 29.86 20.71 -9.13
C HIS A 644 30.85 21.82 -8.75
N ILE A 645 31.63 22.37 -9.70
CA ILE A 645 32.34 23.64 -9.48
C ILE A 645 31.25 24.70 -9.45
N PRO A 646 30.91 25.25 -8.28
CA PRO A 646 29.67 25.98 -8.19
C PRO A 646 29.80 27.24 -9.05
N PRO A 647 28.85 27.48 -9.98
CA PRO A 647 28.70 28.79 -10.59
C PRO A 647 28.50 29.87 -9.52
N CYS A 648 28.15 29.52 -8.28
CA CYS A 648 27.81 30.47 -7.23
C CYS A 648 28.99 31.00 -6.38
N PHE A 649 30.24 30.55 -6.58
CA PHE A 649 31.37 30.98 -5.73
C PHE A 649 31.92 32.40 -6.04
N GLY A 650 31.28 33.15 -6.94
CA GLY A 650 31.57 34.57 -7.15
C GLY A 650 30.94 35.52 -6.13
N PHE A 651 30.04 35.03 -5.25
CA PHE A 651 29.45 35.83 -4.19
C PHE A 651 30.29 35.67 -2.92
N SER A 652 30.78 36.77 -2.34
CA SER A 652 31.44 36.75 -1.02
C SER A 652 30.41 36.40 0.06
N TYR A 653 30.88 35.90 1.21
CA TYR A 653 30.08 35.65 2.42
C TYR A 653 29.14 36.84 2.75
N ASP A 654 29.55 38.07 2.40
CA ASP A 654 28.80 39.31 2.64
C ASP A 654 27.59 39.53 1.70
N TYR A 655 27.56 38.94 0.50
CA TYR A 655 26.38 39.00 -0.39
C TYR A 655 25.28 38.00 0.03
N PHE A 656 25.65 36.94 0.75
CA PHE A 656 24.76 35.87 1.17
C PHE A 656 23.83 36.25 2.32
N VAL A 657 24.15 37.30 3.08
CA VAL A 657 23.37 37.73 4.26
C VAL A 657 22.11 38.53 3.87
N VAL A 658 21.96 38.95 2.61
CA VAL A 658 20.94 39.95 2.22
C VAL A 658 19.73 39.39 1.45
N CYS A 659 19.76 38.18 0.88
CA CYS A 659 18.71 37.75 -0.06
C CYS A 659 18.13 36.36 0.15
N ARG A 660 16.82 36.24 -0.09
CA ARG A 660 16.00 35.01 -0.24
C ARG A 660 16.60 34.08 -1.29
N THR A 661 17.66 33.37 -0.94
CA THR A 661 18.46 32.54 -1.85
C THR A 661 18.10 31.06 -1.66
N CYS A 662 17.97 30.31 -2.75
CA CYS A 662 17.69 28.87 -2.70
C CYS A 662 18.99 28.09 -2.48
N PHE A 663 18.99 27.22 -1.45
CA PHE A 663 20.10 26.32 -1.14
C PHE A 663 19.62 24.88 -1.08
N VAL A 664 20.49 23.94 -1.46
CA VAL A 664 20.33 22.51 -1.18
C VAL A 664 21.37 22.15 -0.13
N LEU A 665 20.92 21.69 1.03
CA LEU A 665 21.77 21.27 2.15
C LEU A 665 21.54 19.80 2.42
N THR A 666 22.63 19.06 2.60
CA THR A 666 22.59 17.69 3.11
C THR A 666 22.99 17.74 4.58
N ASN A 667 22.03 17.56 5.48
CA ASN A 667 22.32 17.47 6.90
C ASN A 667 23.02 16.14 7.19
N VAL A 668 23.95 16.16 8.15
CA VAL A 668 24.64 14.94 8.60
C VAL A 668 23.63 14.04 9.30
N ASP A 669 23.54 12.77 8.86
CA ASP A 669 22.65 11.79 9.46
C ASP A 669 22.87 11.69 10.98
N LYS A 670 21.77 11.50 11.72
CA LYS A 670 21.84 11.33 13.18
C LYS A 670 22.79 10.17 13.47
N THR A 671 23.67 10.34 14.47
CA THR A 671 24.66 9.34 14.93
C THR A 671 24.09 7.92 15.12
N LYS A 672 22.78 7.79 15.34
CA LYS A 672 22.06 6.52 15.46
C LYS A 672 22.07 5.68 14.18
N ASP A 673 21.86 6.25 13.01
CA ASP A 673 21.81 5.49 11.74
C ASP A 673 23.20 4.96 11.37
N ILE A 674 24.23 5.79 11.59
CA ILE A 674 25.64 5.41 11.44
C ILE A 674 26.03 4.33 12.47
N SER A 675 25.54 4.42 13.72
CA SER A 675 25.84 3.42 14.75
C SER A 675 25.24 2.04 14.44
N LEU A 676 24.07 1.99 13.81
CA LEU A 676 23.45 0.74 13.38
C LEU A 676 24.28 0.10 12.26
N PHE A 677 24.68 0.89 11.26
CA PHE A 677 25.58 0.45 10.21
C PHE A 677 26.93 -0.04 10.76
N TRP A 678 27.52 0.68 11.71
CA TRP A 678 28.74 0.28 12.42
C TRP A 678 28.56 -1.05 13.15
N SER A 679 27.43 -1.25 13.83
CA SER A 679 27.12 -2.49 14.53
C SER A 679 26.99 -3.69 13.58
N LEU A 680 26.49 -3.48 12.36
CA LEU A 680 26.37 -4.53 11.33
C LEU A 680 27.74 -4.92 10.77
N ILE A 681 28.64 -3.96 10.56
CA ILE A 681 30.02 -4.23 10.12
C ILE A 681 30.81 -5.01 11.18
N HIS A 682 30.54 -4.76 12.46
CA HIS A 682 31.25 -5.38 13.58
C HIS A 682 30.59 -6.66 14.11
N ARG A 683 29.55 -7.19 13.44
CA ARG A 683 29.03 -8.53 13.80
C ARG A 683 30.07 -9.59 13.42
N PRO A 684 30.48 -10.47 14.34
CA PRO A 684 31.30 -11.63 13.98
C PRO A 684 30.54 -12.47 12.94
N PRO A 685 31.24 -13.11 11.98
CA PRO A 685 30.58 -14.02 11.05
C PRO A 685 29.82 -15.09 11.84
N PHE A 686 28.60 -15.40 11.40
CA PHE A 686 27.83 -16.51 11.95
C PHE A 686 28.74 -17.75 12.00
N PRO A 687 28.83 -18.48 13.12
CA PRO A 687 29.49 -19.78 13.12
C PRO A 687 28.69 -20.67 12.15
N GLY A 688 29.28 -20.97 11.00
CA GLY A 688 28.69 -21.87 10.04
C GLY A 688 28.52 -23.24 10.67
N ASP A 689 27.34 -23.83 10.49
CA ASP A 689 27.10 -25.26 10.67
C ASP A 689 28.10 -26.04 9.80
N SER A 690 29.22 -26.43 10.39
CA SER A 690 30.06 -27.51 9.89
C SER A 690 29.47 -28.84 10.37
N SER A 691 28.27 -29.17 9.91
CA SER A 691 27.78 -30.55 9.94
C SER A 691 28.31 -31.27 8.70
N PRO A 692 29.16 -32.30 8.83
CA PRO A 692 29.60 -33.07 7.68
C PRO A 692 28.39 -33.80 7.08
N LEU A 693 28.10 -33.53 5.81
CA LEU A 693 27.20 -34.34 5.01
C LEU A 693 27.74 -35.77 4.97
N HIS A 694 27.05 -36.69 5.65
CA HIS A 694 27.26 -38.12 5.49
C HIS A 694 26.87 -38.52 4.06
N PRO A 695 27.69 -39.30 3.34
CA PRO A 695 27.34 -39.82 2.03
C PRO A 695 26.34 -40.97 2.20
N SER A 696 25.20 -40.88 1.52
CA SER A 696 24.30 -41.99 1.19
C SER A 696 23.89 -41.89 -0.27
#